data_AF-A0A422NMT7-F1
#
_entry.id   AF-A0A422NMT7-F1
#
_cell.length_a   1.000
_cell.length_b   1.000
_cell.length_c   1.000
_cell.angle_alpha   90.00
_cell.angle_beta   90.00
_cell.angle_gamma   90.00
#
_symmetry.space_group_name_H-M   'P 1'
#
loop_
_entity.id
_entity.type
_entity.pdbx_description
1 polymer ?
#
loop_
_entity_poly.entity_id
_entity_poly.type
_entity_poly.pdbx_seq_one_letter_code
_entity_poly.pdbx_strand_id
1 'polypeptide(L)'
;MLRTRRPLPLRRRSDGWPVRFYSLTRGLRQVQGRERLILGTHGAGIVQHTSVAQPSAANFPNSVTVAAPAADLFRTKVHEGTGTGEKDPYVRTLPNQVSREPESTVSQAHSTVAPTVDECTTLDRRWESMQYWFSDQYPRLIIYLQQLQVPDVPPLSSAAESLLSRFEEVGLPKLVSEGVDRQQLIKLWKTLTDEVNALQLQYLCDRSTFESKLSHICKEALQQMQSMSSGGVEGALAIEALRRQTILRRNDYIQKHLIDVMSNGAYFGFGDAVWQVFFHAVKTHKAALFGDSTPESLRFAWESVMQEDVVRVPDVTAPVALFLTLVCIHESNGLASGEWKESASSLSDGIRSSHAVQGRPHLELLNPVVKRRFVARTVEALLQSPTSNNFSKLLREHGLHDLSRDVSLCEAMNSNQKILEDDVADAVARFESRGEVKTLLSSLTAGTDAAVRDTVAKILGISVTTTMNWDAVMQSVDWTNNWRRLATMLLCDQTVLVAIHKLVQNAIGAKGASRHLFSDEYVDQLQDIIAIREERELNKKLKIDRILKELSSYKNVDQTCEIIRQLGVDMTELDHAASLIRDKGLVRRPAMDEKLIACVLEAVAKRHPNWVRAGVIDPAAMKDSMSALRYMLFIFIRLAYVPQSGLAAMAQRSRRRIGPIGLEPFQFNVPTEVGFVEHYNNLQYKRYDWQGWYQRMVDVHNRNVSLRCRIHDLKRLDANGVPFVDTQTERRLRILAGGRVGMGVLMLDSDKYEDQADNMTFGSLKLSELLADARKAQLGEEYWPSVELKVRKPSGQSKAHYSLIDHDRIEKRSRELYEKYREAKKKSLFVTPMDMWLEVKGVQVRKASDGADAHGYTVDALQDALDSDDAEKR
;
A
#
# COMPACT_ATOMS: atom_id res chain seq x y z
N MET A 1 8.40 -4.91 -31.49
CA MET A 1 9.09 -3.62 -31.71
C MET A 1 8.08 -2.48 -31.52
N LEU A 2 8.12 -1.78 -30.39
CA LEU A 2 7.23 -0.66 -30.07
C LEU A 2 7.99 0.66 -30.28
N ARG A 3 7.61 1.44 -31.30
CA ARG A 3 8.13 2.79 -31.53
C ARG A 3 7.56 3.75 -30.48
N THR A 4 8.40 4.18 -29.55
CA THR A 4 8.13 5.24 -28.58
C THR A 4 8.11 6.59 -29.28
N ARG A 5 6.94 7.25 -29.33
CA ARG A 5 6.83 8.67 -29.74
C ARG A 5 7.26 9.54 -28.56
N ARG A 6 8.34 10.31 -28.73
CA ARG A 6 8.76 11.36 -27.80
C ARG A 6 7.75 12.52 -27.78
N PRO A 7 7.46 13.15 -26.63
CA PRO A 7 6.72 14.41 -26.59
C PRO A 7 7.63 15.57 -27.04
N LEU A 8 7.11 16.46 -27.89
CA LEU A 8 7.77 17.69 -28.32
C LEU A 8 7.73 18.75 -27.19
N PRO A 9 8.76 19.60 -27.04
CA PRO A 9 8.79 20.67 -26.05
C PRO A 9 7.94 21.87 -26.51
N LEU A 10 7.05 22.34 -25.63
CA LEU A 10 6.24 23.54 -25.85
C LEU A 10 7.12 24.81 -25.73
N ARG A 11 7.19 25.59 -26.81
CA ARG A 11 7.72 26.96 -26.82
C ARG A 11 6.77 27.92 -26.08
N ARG A 12 7.33 28.79 -25.25
CA ARG A 12 6.67 29.99 -24.69
C ARG A 12 6.62 31.14 -25.72
N ARG A 13 5.49 31.82 -25.82
CA ARG A 13 5.25 33.27 -26.07
C ARG A 13 3.73 33.50 -25.95
N SER A 14 3.23 34.25 -24.96
CA SER A 14 3.01 35.71 -24.97
C SER A 14 2.30 36.17 -26.25
N ASP A 15 0.97 36.18 -26.24
CA ASP A 15 0.13 37.36 -26.48
C ASP A 15 -1.35 36.97 -26.39
N GLY A 16 -2.11 37.81 -25.70
CA GLY A 16 -3.42 37.50 -25.17
C GLY A 16 -4.53 37.45 -26.21
N TRP A 17 -5.15 36.28 -26.31
CA TRP A 17 -6.58 36.11 -26.59
C TRP A 17 -7.13 35.22 -25.48
N PRO A 18 -8.35 35.45 -24.94
CA PRO A 18 -8.92 34.57 -23.92
C PRO A 18 -9.36 33.27 -24.62
N VAL A 19 -8.39 32.43 -24.95
CA VAL A 19 -8.64 31.01 -25.16
C VAL A 19 -9.08 30.51 -23.79
N ARG A 20 -10.39 30.38 -23.60
CA ARG A 20 -10.95 29.60 -22.50
C ARG A 20 -10.33 28.21 -22.63
N PHE A 21 -9.32 27.94 -21.81
CA PHE A 21 -8.73 26.63 -21.65
C PHE A 21 -9.80 25.69 -21.07
N TYR A 22 -10.57 25.04 -21.94
CA TYR A 22 -11.41 23.89 -21.60
C TYR A 22 -10.54 22.63 -21.45
N SER A 23 -9.52 22.69 -20.60
CA SER A 23 -8.68 21.53 -20.29
C SER A 23 -8.34 21.52 -18.82
N LEU A 24 -9.32 21.19 -17.99
CA LEU A 24 -9.23 20.56 -16.68
C LEU A 24 -10.67 20.27 -16.26
N THR A 25 -11.04 18.98 -16.22
CA THR A 25 -12.41 18.40 -16.22
C THR A 25 -13.13 18.41 -17.58
N ARG A 26 -12.92 17.36 -18.39
CA ARG A 26 -13.99 16.90 -19.30
C ARG A 26 -15.11 16.35 -18.41
N GLY A 27 -15.96 17.22 -17.89
CA GLY A 27 -17.26 16.78 -17.39
C GLY A 27 -17.95 16.03 -18.52
N LEU A 28 -18.43 14.83 -18.24
CA LEU A 28 -19.31 14.06 -19.12
C LEU A 28 -20.44 14.99 -19.57
N ARG A 29 -20.34 15.56 -20.77
CA ARG A 29 -21.48 16.25 -21.39
C ARG A 29 -22.43 15.16 -21.87
N GLN A 30 -23.17 14.58 -20.93
CA GLN A 30 -24.35 13.81 -21.27
C GLN A 30 -25.33 14.80 -21.91
N VAL A 31 -25.62 14.60 -23.20
CA VAL A 31 -26.51 15.50 -23.94
C VAL A 31 -27.89 15.46 -23.27
N GLN A 32 -28.35 16.61 -22.78
CA GLN A 32 -29.69 16.72 -22.23
C GLN A 32 -30.71 16.44 -23.32
N GLY A 33 -31.66 15.55 -23.05
CA GLY A 33 -32.62 15.10 -24.07
C GLY A 33 -31.97 14.28 -25.18
N ARG A 34 -30.88 13.54 -24.91
CA ARG A 34 -30.22 12.63 -25.86
C ARG A 34 -31.21 11.72 -26.59
N GLU A 35 -32.17 11.14 -25.89
CA GLU A 35 -33.19 10.29 -26.52
C GLU A 35 -34.00 11.07 -27.55
N ARG A 36 -34.43 12.29 -27.22
CA ARG A 36 -35.19 13.16 -28.12
C ARG A 36 -34.33 13.68 -29.28
N LEU A 37 -33.13 14.15 -29.01
CA LEU A 37 -32.29 14.92 -29.95
C LEU A 37 -31.36 14.06 -30.80
N ILE A 38 -30.80 12.98 -30.23
CA ILE A 38 -29.79 12.15 -30.91
C ILE A 38 -30.41 10.86 -31.43
N LEU A 39 -31.28 10.22 -30.64
CA LEU A 39 -31.88 8.93 -31.00
C LEU A 39 -33.25 9.09 -31.68
N GLY A 40 -33.98 10.16 -31.38
CA GLY A 40 -35.38 10.34 -31.78
C GLY A 40 -35.61 11.34 -32.92
N THR A 41 -34.63 12.15 -33.28
CA THR A 41 -34.76 13.16 -34.33
C THR A 41 -33.74 12.94 -35.44
N HIS A 42 -34.24 12.92 -36.67
CA HIS A 42 -33.38 12.81 -37.84
C HIS A 42 -32.43 14.01 -37.91
N GLY A 43 -31.16 13.80 -38.25
CA GLY A 43 -30.17 14.87 -38.31
C GLY A 43 -29.65 15.35 -36.94
N ALA A 44 -29.87 14.57 -35.88
CA ALA A 44 -29.30 14.73 -34.54
C ALA A 44 -29.53 16.13 -33.90
N GLY A 45 -30.63 16.80 -34.27
CA GLY A 45 -30.96 18.16 -33.81
C GLY A 45 -30.09 19.28 -34.40
N ILE A 46 -29.23 18.97 -35.38
CA ILE A 46 -28.34 19.94 -36.06
C ILE A 46 -28.90 20.32 -37.43
N VAL A 47 -29.58 19.37 -38.10
CA VAL A 47 -30.23 19.62 -39.40
C VAL A 47 -31.61 20.22 -39.17
N GLN A 48 -31.85 21.38 -39.76
CA GLN A 48 -33.16 22.02 -39.75
C GLN A 48 -34.02 21.44 -40.90
N HIS A 49 -35.04 20.64 -40.55
CA HIS A 49 -35.95 19.99 -41.53
C HIS A 49 -37.17 20.82 -41.89
N THR A 50 -37.17 22.13 -41.61
CA THR A 50 -38.27 23.00 -42.04
C THR A 50 -38.28 23.11 -43.56
N SER A 51 -39.43 22.86 -44.18
CA SER A 51 -39.60 22.89 -45.64
C SER A 51 -39.12 24.21 -46.24
N VAL A 52 -38.11 24.16 -47.12
CA VAL A 52 -37.66 25.30 -47.94
C VAL A 52 -38.59 25.39 -49.16
N ALA A 53 -39.89 25.53 -48.92
CA ALA A 53 -40.88 25.70 -49.99
C ALA A 53 -41.13 27.18 -50.35
N GLN A 54 -40.43 28.12 -49.72
CA GLN A 54 -40.53 29.54 -50.08
C GLN A 54 -39.14 30.18 -50.27
N PRO A 55 -38.92 30.95 -51.34
CA PRO A 55 -37.75 31.81 -51.44
C PRO A 55 -37.91 32.92 -50.40
N SER A 56 -37.20 32.84 -49.27
CA SER A 56 -36.96 34.04 -48.48
C SER A 56 -35.95 34.89 -49.23
N ALA A 57 -36.34 36.10 -49.59
CA ALA A 57 -35.47 37.07 -50.22
C ALA A 57 -34.15 37.23 -49.42
N ALA A 58 -33.05 37.31 -50.16
CA ALA A 58 -31.65 37.50 -49.76
C ALA A 58 -30.84 36.23 -49.42
N ASN A 59 -29.95 35.86 -50.36
CA ASN A 59 -28.74 35.03 -50.23
C ASN A 59 -28.85 33.49 -50.39
N PHE A 60 -29.59 32.98 -51.39
CA PHE A 60 -29.36 31.60 -51.87
C PHE A 60 -28.42 31.57 -53.09
N PRO A 61 -27.55 30.55 -53.24
CA PRO A 61 -26.69 30.40 -54.41
C PRO A 61 -27.53 30.14 -55.67
N ASN A 62 -27.08 30.67 -56.82
CA ASN A 62 -27.76 30.60 -58.13
C ASN A 62 -28.11 29.18 -58.64
N SER A 63 -27.71 28.12 -57.92
CA SER A 63 -27.93 26.71 -58.27
C SER A 63 -29.19 26.09 -57.65
N VAL A 64 -29.92 26.78 -56.76
CA VAL A 64 -31.10 26.22 -56.07
C VAL A 64 -32.37 26.50 -56.88
N THR A 65 -32.95 25.47 -57.49
CA THR A 65 -34.25 25.53 -58.17
C THR A 65 -35.39 25.26 -57.20
N VAL A 66 -36.52 25.97 -57.34
CA VAL A 66 -37.73 25.71 -56.55
C VAL A 66 -38.21 24.28 -56.80
N ALA A 67 -38.29 23.48 -55.73
CA ALA A 67 -38.77 22.10 -55.81
C ALA A 67 -40.30 22.06 -56.01
N ALA A 68 -40.79 21.10 -56.80
CA ALA A 68 -42.21 20.78 -56.89
C ALA A 68 -42.74 20.30 -55.52
N PRO A 69 -44.05 20.43 -55.24
CA PRO A 69 -44.63 19.91 -54.01
C PRO A 69 -44.42 18.39 -53.89
N ALA A 70 -44.33 17.90 -52.65
CA ALA A 70 -44.21 16.48 -52.37
C ALA A 70 -45.38 15.69 -52.99
N ALA A 71 -45.08 14.51 -53.53
CA ALA A 71 -46.10 13.64 -54.09
C ALA A 71 -47.03 13.10 -52.99
N ASP A 72 -48.35 13.19 -53.21
CA ASP A 72 -49.38 12.89 -52.21
C ASP A 72 -49.40 11.42 -51.78
N LEU A 73 -49.47 10.49 -52.75
CA LEU A 73 -49.40 9.04 -52.50
C LEU A 73 -48.15 8.44 -53.15
N PHE A 74 -47.02 8.53 -52.45
CA PHE A 74 -45.76 7.97 -52.92
C PHE A 74 -45.09 7.08 -51.87
N ARG A 75 -44.66 5.88 -52.28
CA ARG A 75 -43.90 4.95 -51.43
C ARG A 75 -42.41 5.25 -51.56
N THR A 76 -41.87 6.00 -50.60
CA THR A 76 -40.44 6.35 -50.52
C THR A 76 -39.56 5.13 -50.29
N LYS A 77 -38.28 5.19 -50.70
CA LYS A 77 -37.26 4.22 -50.27
C LYS A 77 -37.02 4.34 -48.76
N VAL A 78 -36.45 3.31 -48.14
CA VAL A 78 -36.27 3.25 -46.67
C VAL A 78 -35.40 4.38 -46.12
N HIS A 79 -34.35 4.77 -46.83
CA HIS A 79 -33.40 5.82 -46.42
C HIS A 79 -33.79 7.23 -46.86
N GLU A 80 -34.90 7.38 -47.59
CA GLU A 80 -35.35 8.66 -48.17
C GLU A 80 -36.74 9.00 -47.62
N GLY A 81 -37.04 10.29 -47.57
CA GLY A 81 -38.38 10.81 -47.34
C GLY A 81 -38.69 11.91 -48.35
N THR A 82 -39.93 12.40 -48.33
CA THR A 82 -40.35 13.49 -49.23
C THR A 82 -39.87 14.87 -48.78
N GLY A 83 -39.29 14.97 -47.58
CA GLY A 83 -38.76 16.22 -47.04
C GLY A 83 -39.82 17.19 -46.52
N THR A 84 -41.01 16.68 -46.17
CA THR A 84 -42.14 17.47 -45.68
C THR A 84 -41.94 17.99 -44.25
N GLY A 85 -41.08 17.34 -43.47
CA GLY A 85 -40.71 17.79 -42.13
C GLY A 85 -39.73 16.85 -41.43
N GLU A 86 -39.51 17.06 -40.14
CA GLU A 86 -38.55 16.29 -39.34
C GLU A 86 -38.89 14.79 -39.23
N LYS A 87 -40.19 14.44 -39.27
CA LYS A 87 -40.66 13.05 -39.25
C LYS A 87 -40.49 12.33 -40.60
N ASP A 88 -40.41 13.09 -41.69
CA ASP A 88 -40.17 12.56 -43.04
C ASP A 88 -39.12 13.43 -43.76
N PRO A 89 -37.87 13.39 -43.30
CA PRO A 89 -36.79 14.19 -43.85
C PRO A 89 -36.41 13.69 -45.24
N TYR A 90 -35.75 14.52 -46.05
CA TYR A 90 -35.21 14.06 -47.35
C TYR A 90 -34.31 12.83 -47.21
N VAL A 91 -33.50 12.78 -46.14
CA VAL A 91 -32.64 11.65 -45.82
C VAL A 91 -32.95 11.15 -44.41
N ARG A 92 -33.45 9.92 -44.30
CA ARG A 92 -33.70 9.25 -43.02
C ARG A 92 -32.38 8.76 -42.45
N THR A 93 -31.89 9.50 -41.46
CA THR A 93 -30.62 9.23 -40.76
C THR A 93 -30.73 8.21 -39.61
N LEU A 94 -31.93 7.99 -39.08
CA LEU A 94 -32.14 7.05 -37.97
C LEU A 94 -32.23 5.62 -38.53
N PRO A 95 -31.57 4.64 -37.90
CA PRO A 95 -31.63 3.25 -38.34
C PRO A 95 -33.02 2.66 -38.10
N ASN A 96 -33.43 1.71 -38.95
CA ASN A 96 -34.67 0.95 -38.79
C ASN A 96 -34.49 -0.32 -37.92
N GLN A 97 -33.28 -0.56 -37.40
CA GLN A 97 -32.95 -1.66 -36.50
C GLN A 97 -33.06 -1.22 -35.04
N VAL A 98 -33.19 -2.19 -34.12
CA VAL A 98 -33.22 -1.93 -32.68
C VAL A 98 -31.90 -1.29 -32.23
N SER A 99 -31.97 -0.06 -31.75
CA SER A 99 -30.83 0.60 -31.11
C SER A 99 -30.69 0.11 -29.66
N ARG A 100 -29.52 -0.40 -29.31
CA ARG A 100 -29.15 -0.75 -27.93
C ARG A 100 -28.00 0.12 -27.48
N GLU A 101 -28.03 0.53 -26.23
CA GLU A 101 -26.91 1.23 -25.61
C GLU A 101 -25.70 0.29 -25.49
N PRO A 102 -24.46 0.83 -25.54
CA PRO A 102 -23.28 0.02 -25.28
C PRO A 102 -23.36 -0.59 -23.88
N GLU A 103 -22.90 -1.83 -23.74
CA GLU A 103 -22.77 -2.47 -22.43
C GLU A 103 -21.88 -1.62 -21.51
N SER A 104 -22.29 -1.51 -20.25
CA SER A 104 -21.57 -0.70 -19.27
C SER A 104 -20.17 -1.25 -19.04
N THR A 105 -19.17 -0.36 -19.07
CA THR A 105 -17.78 -0.69 -18.73
C THR A 105 -17.52 -0.66 -17.22
N VAL A 106 -18.53 -0.36 -16.40
CA VAL A 106 -18.43 -0.39 -14.94
C VAL A 106 -18.29 -1.83 -14.49
N SER A 107 -17.30 -2.12 -13.65
CA SER A 107 -17.08 -3.47 -13.14
C SER A 107 -18.17 -3.87 -12.16
N GLN A 108 -19.17 -4.61 -12.65
CA GLN A 108 -20.28 -5.11 -11.84
C GLN A 108 -19.81 -6.06 -10.72
N ALA A 109 -18.73 -6.82 -10.95
CA ALA A 109 -18.22 -7.80 -9.99
C ALA A 109 -17.54 -7.15 -8.77
N HIS A 110 -17.08 -5.90 -8.89
CA HIS A 110 -16.41 -5.19 -7.79
C HIS A 110 -17.27 -4.06 -7.21
N SER A 111 -18.44 -3.79 -7.78
CA SER A 111 -19.37 -2.80 -7.24
C SER A 111 -20.26 -3.45 -6.17
N THR A 112 -20.22 -2.90 -4.95
CA THR A 112 -21.15 -3.25 -3.88
C THR A 112 -22.41 -2.38 -3.99
N VAL A 113 -23.55 -3.03 -4.18
CA VAL A 113 -24.87 -2.37 -4.19
C VAL A 113 -25.50 -2.48 -2.79
N ALA A 114 -26.53 -1.69 -2.48
CA ALA A 114 -27.31 -1.86 -1.26
C ALA A 114 -27.97 -3.27 -1.20
N PRO A 115 -28.09 -3.87 -0.01
CA PRO A 115 -28.62 -5.23 0.14
C PRO A 115 -30.09 -5.27 -0.23
N THR A 116 -30.48 -6.21 -1.08
CA THR A 116 -31.90 -6.48 -1.34
C THR A 116 -32.47 -7.44 -0.30
N VAL A 117 -33.80 -7.48 -0.16
CA VAL A 117 -34.47 -8.44 0.74
C VAL A 117 -34.17 -9.88 0.31
N ASP A 118 -34.22 -10.16 -0.99
CA ASP A 118 -33.92 -11.48 -1.55
C ASP A 118 -32.47 -11.91 -1.27
N GLU A 119 -31.52 -10.98 -1.38
CA GLU A 119 -30.12 -11.21 -1.01
C GLU A 119 -29.99 -11.50 0.48
N CYS A 120 -30.64 -10.72 1.34
CA CYS A 120 -30.64 -10.93 2.78
C CYS A 120 -31.21 -12.30 3.19
N THR A 121 -32.25 -12.80 2.54
CA THR A 121 -32.83 -14.12 2.86
C THR A 121 -31.95 -15.30 2.46
N THR A 122 -31.01 -15.10 1.53
CA THR A 122 -30.12 -16.15 1.00
C THR A 122 -28.65 -15.92 1.39
N LEU A 123 -28.41 -15.03 2.36
CA LEU A 123 -27.09 -14.54 2.71
C LEU A 123 -26.18 -15.63 3.29
N ASP A 124 -26.75 -16.61 3.99
CA ASP A 124 -26.06 -17.81 4.49
C ASP A 124 -25.48 -18.70 3.38
N ARG A 125 -26.08 -18.62 2.18
CA ARG A 125 -25.70 -19.42 1.00
C ARG A 125 -24.81 -18.69 0.02
N ARG A 126 -24.75 -17.36 0.09
CA ARG A 126 -23.98 -16.49 -0.80
C ARG A 126 -22.47 -16.75 -0.68
N TRP A 127 -21.76 -16.69 -1.81
CA TRP A 127 -20.31 -16.78 -1.92
C TRP A 127 -19.80 -15.49 -2.52
N GLU A 128 -19.03 -14.73 -1.75
CA GLU A 128 -18.49 -13.44 -2.19
C GLU A 128 -17.17 -13.15 -1.48
N SER A 129 -16.44 -12.15 -1.97
CA SER A 129 -15.16 -11.71 -1.44
C SER A 129 -15.24 -11.17 0.00
N MET A 130 -14.11 -11.11 0.71
CA MET A 130 -14.05 -10.47 2.03
C MET A 130 -14.46 -8.99 2.01
N GLN A 131 -14.27 -8.30 0.88
CA GLN A 131 -14.72 -6.92 0.69
C GLN A 131 -16.25 -6.80 0.64
N TYR A 132 -16.96 -7.80 0.14
CA TYR A 132 -18.43 -7.85 0.22
C TYR A 132 -18.90 -7.99 1.67
N TRP A 133 -18.21 -8.82 2.45
CA TRP A 133 -18.55 -9.06 3.87
C TRP A 133 -18.27 -7.84 4.76
N PHE A 134 -17.15 -7.14 4.55
CA PHE A 134 -16.71 -5.96 5.32
C PHE A 134 -16.77 -4.65 4.52
N SER A 135 -17.73 -4.50 3.60
CA SER A 135 -17.79 -3.29 2.76
C SER A 135 -17.92 -2.00 3.58
N ASP A 136 -17.50 -0.90 2.97
CA ASP A 136 -17.47 0.44 3.57
C ASP A 136 -18.87 0.97 3.93
N GLN A 137 -19.85 0.78 3.05
CA GLN A 137 -21.19 1.35 3.21
C GLN A 137 -22.23 0.33 3.71
N TYR A 138 -22.13 -0.93 3.28
CA TYR A 138 -23.13 -1.94 3.62
C TYR A 138 -22.47 -3.30 3.94
N PRO A 139 -21.84 -3.46 5.10
CA PRO A 139 -21.17 -4.71 5.48
C PRO A 139 -22.17 -5.85 5.65
N ARG A 140 -22.04 -6.89 4.83
CA ARG A 140 -22.98 -8.03 4.80
C ARG A 140 -22.79 -8.98 5.96
N LEU A 141 -21.59 -9.04 6.54
CA LEU A 141 -21.35 -9.90 7.69
C LEU A 141 -22.15 -9.45 8.90
N ILE A 142 -22.29 -8.14 9.12
CA ILE A 142 -23.09 -7.59 10.22
C ILE A 142 -24.57 -7.98 10.05
N ILE A 143 -25.09 -7.86 8.82
CA ILE A 143 -26.48 -8.25 8.52
C ILE A 143 -26.69 -9.74 8.78
N TYR A 144 -25.76 -10.59 8.36
CA TYR A 144 -25.80 -12.02 8.64
C TYR A 144 -25.82 -12.31 10.15
N LEU A 145 -24.96 -11.63 10.93
CA LEU A 145 -24.91 -11.80 12.39
C LEU A 145 -26.19 -11.30 13.08
N GLN A 146 -26.79 -10.21 12.62
CA GLN A 146 -28.08 -9.71 13.11
C GLN A 146 -29.21 -10.71 12.85
N GLN A 147 -29.19 -11.43 11.71
CA GLN A 147 -30.17 -12.48 11.42
C GLN A 147 -30.05 -13.70 12.34
N LEU A 148 -28.88 -13.91 12.98
CA LEU A 148 -28.71 -14.97 13.98
C LEU A 148 -29.37 -14.64 15.32
N GLN A 149 -29.64 -13.36 15.60
CA GLN A 149 -30.38 -12.94 16.79
C GLN A 149 -31.87 -13.27 16.63
N VAL A 150 -32.49 -13.67 17.74
CA VAL A 150 -33.95 -13.85 17.79
C VAL A 150 -34.60 -12.46 17.86
N PRO A 151 -35.49 -12.10 16.91
CA PRO A 151 -36.13 -10.78 16.89
C PRO A 151 -37.17 -10.63 18.00
N ASP A 152 -37.54 -9.37 18.32
CA ASP A 152 -38.66 -9.00 19.18
C ASP A 152 -38.63 -9.57 20.61
N VAL A 153 -37.45 -9.57 21.25
CA VAL A 153 -37.28 -10.04 22.63
C VAL A 153 -37.12 -8.84 23.57
N PRO A 154 -38.17 -8.45 24.34
CA PRO A 154 -38.06 -7.35 25.28
C PRO A 154 -37.14 -7.70 26.46
N PRO A 155 -36.49 -6.71 27.10
CA PRO A 155 -35.68 -6.95 28.28
C PRO A 155 -36.53 -7.56 29.41
N LEU A 156 -35.90 -8.42 30.22
CA LEU A 156 -36.56 -8.98 31.41
C LEU A 156 -36.90 -7.86 32.39
N SER A 157 -38.09 -7.91 33.00
CA SER A 157 -38.43 -7.01 34.09
C SER A 157 -37.71 -7.43 35.39
N SER A 158 -37.44 -6.46 36.27
CA SER A 158 -36.81 -6.73 37.58
C SER A 158 -37.58 -7.75 38.41
N ALA A 159 -38.91 -7.77 38.28
CA ALA A 159 -39.78 -8.77 38.90
C ALA A 159 -39.49 -10.19 38.37
N ALA A 160 -39.40 -10.37 37.06
CA ALA A 160 -39.12 -11.67 36.43
C ALA A 160 -37.70 -12.18 36.73
N GLU A 161 -36.72 -11.29 36.79
CA GLU A 161 -35.35 -11.64 37.18
C GLU A 161 -35.26 -12.03 38.66
N SER A 162 -35.95 -11.28 39.54
CA SER A 162 -36.05 -11.63 40.96
C SER A 162 -36.77 -12.97 41.17
N LEU A 163 -37.79 -13.27 40.34
CA LEU A 163 -38.50 -14.55 40.35
C LEU A 163 -37.52 -15.68 40.07
N LEU A 164 -36.71 -15.61 39.01
CA LEU A 164 -35.74 -16.65 38.68
C LEU A 164 -34.71 -16.89 39.80
N SER A 165 -34.19 -15.82 40.39
CA SER A 165 -33.21 -15.91 41.49
C SER A 165 -33.80 -16.52 42.77
N ARG A 166 -35.09 -16.30 43.03
CA ARG A 166 -35.79 -16.77 44.23
C ARG A 166 -36.63 -18.01 43.98
N PHE A 167 -36.73 -18.50 42.74
CA PHE A 167 -37.64 -19.59 42.38
C PHE A 167 -37.26 -20.88 43.09
N GLU A 168 -35.96 -21.21 43.12
CA GLU A 168 -35.45 -22.41 43.78
C GLU A 168 -35.71 -22.40 45.30
N GLU A 169 -35.53 -21.25 45.95
CA GLU A 169 -35.62 -21.12 47.41
C GLU A 169 -37.03 -20.80 47.93
N VAL A 170 -37.82 -20.04 47.18
CA VAL A 170 -39.09 -19.45 47.63
C VAL A 170 -40.28 -19.88 46.76
N GLY A 171 -40.08 -20.08 45.46
CA GLY A 171 -41.14 -20.47 44.53
C GLY A 171 -41.50 -21.96 44.65
N LEU A 172 -40.50 -22.85 44.58
CA LEU A 172 -40.69 -24.29 44.68
C LEU A 172 -41.36 -24.74 45.99
N PRO A 173 -41.02 -24.21 47.18
CA PRO A 173 -41.68 -24.60 48.44
C PRO A 173 -43.12 -24.08 48.57
N LYS A 174 -43.52 -23.05 47.81
CA LYS A 174 -44.90 -22.56 47.77
C LYS A 174 -45.79 -23.38 46.84
N LEU A 175 -45.21 -23.99 45.81
CA LEU A 175 -45.94 -24.76 44.79
C LEU A 175 -46.32 -26.17 45.27
N VAL A 176 -45.54 -26.76 46.18
CA VAL A 176 -45.77 -28.11 46.72
C VAL A 176 -45.31 -28.23 48.18
N SER A 177 -46.19 -28.76 49.03
CA SER A 177 -45.94 -28.97 50.47
C SER A 177 -45.28 -30.32 50.80
N GLU A 178 -45.35 -31.30 49.89
CA GLU A 178 -44.84 -32.66 50.09
C GLU A 178 -43.34 -32.81 49.76
N GLY A 179 -42.62 -33.62 50.55
CA GLY A 179 -41.16 -33.76 50.45
C GLY A 179 -40.65 -34.46 49.20
N VAL A 180 -41.39 -35.42 48.64
CA VAL A 180 -40.97 -36.22 47.47
C VAL A 180 -41.11 -35.41 46.17
N ASP A 181 -42.27 -34.80 45.95
CA ASP A 181 -42.55 -33.97 44.78
C ASP A 181 -41.70 -32.69 44.77
N ARG A 182 -41.41 -32.12 45.95
CA ARG A 182 -40.47 -31.00 46.09
C ARG A 182 -39.06 -31.37 45.62
N GLN A 183 -38.56 -32.56 45.98
CA GLN A 183 -37.24 -33.02 45.52
C GLN A 183 -37.22 -33.27 44.00
N GLN A 184 -38.31 -33.79 43.44
CA GLN A 184 -38.44 -33.98 41.99
C GLN A 184 -38.51 -32.65 41.23
N LEU A 185 -39.22 -31.65 41.75
CA LEU A 185 -39.30 -30.31 41.17
C LEU A 185 -37.96 -29.55 41.23
N ILE A 186 -37.22 -29.66 42.35
CA ILE A 186 -35.86 -29.10 42.44
C ILE A 186 -34.95 -29.76 41.41
N LYS A 187 -35.01 -31.09 41.28
CA LYS A 187 -34.23 -31.82 40.28
C LYS A 187 -34.60 -31.38 38.86
N LEU A 188 -35.89 -31.26 38.54
CA LEU A 188 -36.36 -30.78 37.25
C LEU A 188 -35.88 -29.35 36.97
N TRP A 189 -36.01 -28.43 37.93
CA TRP A 189 -35.55 -27.05 37.76
C TRP A 189 -34.04 -26.95 37.52
N LYS A 190 -33.24 -27.77 38.21
CA LYS A 190 -31.79 -27.87 37.98
C LYS A 190 -31.47 -28.41 36.59
N THR A 191 -32.05 -29.55 36.22
CA THR A 191 -31.85 -30.13 34.88
C THR A 191 -32.27 -29.16 33.78
N LEU A 192 -33.43 -28.50 33.93
CA LEU A 192 -33.91 -27.49 32.99
C LEU A 192 -32.93 -26.32 32.88
N THR A 193 -32.47 -25.80 34.02
CA THR A 193 -31.52 -24.67 34.04
C THR A 193 -30.20 -25.06 33.39
N ASP A 194 -29.69 -26.27 33.64
CA ASP A 194 -28.46 -26.78 33.05
C ASP A 194 -28.60 -26.99 31.53
N GLU A 195 -29.68 -27.63 31.07
CA GLU A 195 -29.93 -27.86 29.64
C GLU A 195 -30.12 -26.55 28.88
N VAL A 196 -30.88 -25.61 29.44
CA VAL A 196 -31.15 -24.31 28.82
C VAL A 196 -29.90 -23.42 28.82
N ASN A 197 -29.06 -23.47 29.86
CA ASN A 197 -27.77 -22.78 29.87
C ASN A 197 -26.79 -23.40 28.86
N ALA A 198 -26.77 -24.73 28.70
CA ALA A 198 -25.96 -25.39 27.69
C ALA A 198 -26.35 -25.00 26.25
N LEU A 199 -27.66 -24.84 25.99
CA LEU A 199 -28.18 -24.42 24.67
C LEU A 199 -27.69 -23.03 24.24
N GLN A 200 -27.37 -22.13 25.17
CA GLN A 200 -26.94 -20.76 24.87
C GLN A 200 -25.71 -20.74 23.96
N LEU A 201 -24.74 -21.62 24.21
CA LEU A 201 -23.47 -21.68 23.49
C LEU A 201 -23.49 -22.72 22.34
N GLN A 202 -24.25 -23.82 22.49
CA GLN A 202 -24.23 -24.93 21.53
C GLN A 202 -24.83 -24.59 20.15
N TYR A 203 -25.84 -23.70 20.10
CA TYR A 203 -26.54 -23.32 18.86
C TYR A 203 -26.44 -21.81 18.58
N LEU A 204 -25.23 -21.26 18.73
CA LEU A 204 -24.98 -19.83 18.51
C LEU A 204 -25.17 -19.42 17.04
N CYS A 205 -24.64 -20.20 16.10
CA CYS A 205 -24.68 -19.88 14.67
C CYS A 205 -25.90 -20.47 13.93
N ASP A 206 -26.84 -21.08 14.64
CA ASP A 206 -28.02 -21.71 14.06
C ASP A 206 -29.27 -21.36 14.87
N ARG A 207 -29.95 -20.28 14.42
CA ARG A 207 -31.11 -19.71 15.13
C ARG A 207 -32.31 -20.65 15.16
N SER A 208 -32.63 -21.31 14.04
CA SER A 208 -33.85 -22.11 13.93
C SER A 208 -33.78 -23.38 14.78
N THR A 209 -32.61 -24.03 14.84
CA THR A 209 -32.41 -25.18 15.74
C THR A 209 -32.41 -24.76 17.21
N PHE A 210 -31.84 -23.59 17.54
CA PHE A 210 -31.92 -23.03 18.89
C PHE A 210 -33.38 -22.78 19.32
N GLU A 211 -34.17 -22.07 18.51
CA GLU A 211 -35.57 -21.74 18.83
C GLU A 211 -36.44 -22.98 18.99
N SER A 212 -36.29 -23.96 18.09
CA SER A 212 -37.04 -25.22 18.14
C SER A 212 -36.69 -26.07 19.37
N LYS A 213 -35.40 -26.22 19.70
CA LYS A 213 -34.97 -26.95 20.89
C LYS A 213 -35.37 -26.26 22.19
N LEU A 214 -35.16 -24.94 22.28
CA LEU A 214 -35.59 -24.17 23.45
C LEU A 214 -37.10 -24.27 23.64
N SER A 215 -37.88 -24.15 22.56
CA SER A 215 -39.33 -24.33 22.65
C SER A 215 -39.73 -25.74 23.07
N HIS A 216 -39.01 -26.78 22.66
CA HIS A 216 -39.29 -28.16 23.03
C HIS A 216 -39.04 -28.39 24.53
N ILE A 217 -37.84 -28.05 25.00
CA ILE A 217 -37.45 -28.22 26.41
C ILE A 217 -38.38 -27.44 27.34
N CYS A 218 -38.70 -26.18 27.02
CA CYS A 218 -39.62 -25.40 27.83
C CYS A 218 -41.05 -25.97 27.83
N LYS A 219 -41.52 -26.56 26.72
CA LYS A 219 -42.85 -27.20 26.66
C LYS A 219 -42.90 -28.48 27.49
N GLU A 220 -41.88 -29.33 27.41
CA GLU A 220 -41.79 -30.56 28.22
C GLU A 220 -41.71 -30.22 29.71
N ALA A 221 -40.87 -29.24 30.07
CA ALA A 221 -40.76 -28.78 31.45
C ALA A 221 -42.07 -28.18 31.96
N LEU A 222 -42.81 -27.42 31.13
CA LEU A 222 -44.14 -26.89 31.50
C LEU A 222 -45.13 -28.02 31.78
N GLN A 223 -45.17 -29.06 30.94
CA GLN A 223 -46.06 -30.21 31.14
C GLN A 223 -45.75 -30.96 32.44
N GLN A 224 -44.46 -31.22 32.70
CA GLN A 224 -44.02 -31.89 33.93
C GLN A 224 -44.24 -31.03 35.19
N MET A 225 -44.03 -29.71 35.08
CA MET A 225 -44.31 -28.73 36.15
C MET A 225 -45.80 -28.72 36.51
N GLN A 226 -46.68 -28.73 35.50
CA GLN A 226 -48.13 -28.74 35.68
C GLN A 226 -48.64 -30.05 36.30
N SER A 227 -48.05 -31.20 35.95
CA SER A 227 -48.45 -32.50 36.52
C SER A 227 -48.05 -32.67 37.99
N MET A 228 -46.98 -32.00 38.45
CA MET A 228 -46.44 -32.17 39.80
C MET A 228 -46.81 -31.03 40.77
N SER A 229 -47.35 -29.90 40.29
CA SER A 229 -47.69 -28.76 41.15
C SER A 229 -49.12 -28.85 41.70
N SER A 230 -49.32 -28.56 42.99
CA SER A 230 -50.64 -28.59 43.66
C SER A 230 -51.51 -27.34 43.44
N GLY A 231 -51.04 -26.36 42.65
CA GLY A 231 -51.77 -25.16 42.28
C GLY A 231 -50.90 -23.89 42.34
N GLY A 232 -50.77 -23.17 41.23
CA GLY A 232 -50.04 -21.90 41.14
C GLY A 232 -49.52 -21.59 39.73
N VAL A 233 -49.57 -20.31 39.33
CA VAL A 233 -49.10 -19.86 37.99
C VAL A 233 -47.60 -19.51 37.99
N GLU A 234 -46.98 -19.40 39.18
CA GLU A 234 -45.57 -19.01 39.35
C GLU A 234 -44.60 -19.94 38.60
N GLY A 235 -44.87 -21.26 38.53
CA GLY A 235 -44.02 -22.20 37.79
C GLY A 235 -44.03 -21.97 36.28
N ALA A 236 -45.19 -21.69 35.70
CA ALA A 236 -45.28 -21.37 34.27
C ALA A 236 -44.62 -20.03 33.93
N LEU A 237 -44.77 -19.03 34.81
CA LEU A 237 -44.11 -17.73 34.67
C LEU A 237 -42.60 -17.84 34.81
N ALA A 238 -42.09 -18.68 35.72
CA ALA A 238 -40.66 -18.92 35.88
C ALA A 238 -40.04 -19.60 34.65
N ILE A 239 -40.72 -20.58 34.05
CA ILE A 239 -40.24 -21.23 32.82
C ILE A 239 -40.23 -20.26 31.63
N GLU A 240 -41.27 -19.44 31.45
CA GLU A 240 -41.29 -18.41 30.39
C GLU A 240 -40.26 -17.29 30.65
N ALA A 241 -40.04 -16.91 31.91
CA ALA A 241 -38.97 -15.99 32.30
C ALA A 241 -37.58 -16.58 31.99
N LEU A 242 -37.36 -17.86 32.28
CA LEU A 242 -36.11 -18.57 31.98
C LEU A 242 -35.87 -18.66 30.46
N ARG A 243 -36.92 -18.98 29.70
CA ARG A 243 -36.89 -18.96 28.23
C ARG A 243 -36.47 -17.59 27.70
N ARG A 244 -37.09 -16.51 28.17
CA ARG A 244 -36.75 -15.14 27.76
C ARG A 244 -35.34 -14.75 28.18
N GLN A 245 -34.92 -15.08 29.41
CA GLN A 245 -33.57 -14.81 29.90
C GLN A 245 -32.52 -15.49 29.02
N THR A 246 -32.78 -16.72 28.59
CA THR A 246 -31.87 -17.51 27.75
C THR A 246 -31.72 -16.89 26.36
N ILE A 247 -32.82 -16.46 25.76
CA ILE A 247 -32.78 -15.77 24.46
C ILE A 247 -32.01 -14.45 24.60
N LEU A 248 -32.28 -13.66 25.63
CA LEU A 248 -31.57 -12.40 25.89
C LEU A 248 -30.07 -12.63 26.11
N ARG A 249 -29.68 -13.62 26.93
CA ARG A 249 -28.28 -13.97 27.15
C ARG A 249 -27.57 -14.40 25.87
N ARG A 250 -28.23 -15.21 25.03
CA ARG A 250 -27.69 -15.61 23.71
C ARG A 250 -27.54 -14.40 22.78
N ASN A 251 -28.57 -13.57 22.66
CA ASN A 251 -28.54 -12.37 21.80
C ASN A 251 -27.50 -11.36 22.27
N ASP A 252 -27.37 -11.14 23.58
CA ASP A 252 -26.34 -10.29 24.20
C ASP A 252 -24.93 -10.84 23.95
N TYR A 253 -24.76 -12.16 24.02
CA TYR A 253 -23.49 -12.81 23.67
C TYR A 253 -23.11 -12.57 22.19
N ILE A 254 -24.05 -12.76 21.25
CA ILE A 254 -23.84 -12.46 19.83
C ILE A 254 -23.53 -10.96 19.63
N GLN A 255 -24.25 -10.08 20.32
CA GLN A 255 -24.05 -8.64 20.21
C GLN A 255 -22.62 -8.26 20.63
N LYS A 256 -22.23 -8.60 21.85
CA LYS A 256 -20.96 -8.18 22.45
C LYS A 256 -19.74 -8.87 21.84
N HIS A 257 -19.83 -10.17 21.55
CA HIS A 257 -18.67 -10.96 21.12
C HIS A 257 -18.52 -11.11 19.61
N LEU A 258 -19.57 -10.85 18.82
CA LEU A 258 -19.51 -10.94 17.36
C LEU A 258 -19.82 -9.60 16.68
N ILE A 259 -21.01 -9.03 16.91
CA ILE A 259 -21.47 -7.83 16.17
C ILE A 259 -20.62 -6.61 16.52
N ASP A 260 -20.47 -6.29 17.80
CA ASP A 260 -19.72 -5.10 18.24
C ASP A 260 -18.25 -5.19 17.83
N VAL A 261 -17.66 -6.39 17.94
CA VAL A 261 -16.28 -6.68 17.50
C VAL A 261 -16.11 -6.47 15.99
N MET A 262 -17.07 -6.92 15.19
CA MET A 262 -16.98 -6.88 13.72
C MET A 262 -17.58 -5.61 13.09
N SER A 263 -18.22 -4.76 13.89
CA SER A 263 -18.92 -3.57 13.41
C SER A 263 -18.00 -2.56 12.74
N ASN A 264 -16.74 -2.48 13.18
CA ASN A 264 -15.77 -1.54 12.67
C ASN A 264 -15.04 -2.09 11.43
N GLY A 265 -15.67 -1.96 10.24
CA GLY A 265 -15.09 -2.40 8.97
C GLY A 265 -13.73 -1.75 8.65
N ALA A 266 -13.52 -0.49 9.05
CA ALA A 266 -12.26 0.22 8.82
C ALA A 266 -11.08 -0.39 9.61
N TYR A 267 -11.33 -0.85 10.84
CA TYR A 267 -10.31 -1.56 11.64
C TYR A 267 -9.83 -2.85 10.94
N PHE A 268 -10.74 -3.56 10.27
CA PHE A 268 -10.43 -4.74 9.45
C PHE A 268 -9.93 -4.41 8.03
N GLY A 269 -9.69 -3.12 7.72
CA GLY A 269 -9.28 -2.68 6.39
C GLY A 269 -10.26 -3.10 5.30
N PHE A 270 -11.56 -3.10 5.61
CA PHE A 270 -12.64 -3.58 4.74
C PHE A 270 -12.44 -5.02 4.23
N GLY A 271 -11.76 -5.86 5.02
CA GLY A 271 -11.48 -7.27 4.73
C GLY A 271 -10.04 -7.57 4.33
N ASP A 272 -9.29 -6.58 3.85
CA ASP A 272 -7.91 -6.78 3.38
C ASP A 272 -6.93 -7.02 4.52
N ALA A 273 -7.11 -6.31 5.65
CA ALA A 273 -6.24 -6.48 6.81
C ALA A 273 -6.35 -7.92 7.38
N VAL A 274 -7.53 -8.54 7.27
CA VAL A 274 -7.76 -9.93 7.68
C VAL A 274 -6.92 -10.88 6.85
N TRP A 275 -6.95 -10.78 5.51
CA TRP A 275 -6.10 -11.59 4.64
C TRP A 275 -4.62 -11.34 4.87
N GLN A 276 -4.21 -10.09 5.09
CA GLN A 276 -2.83 -9.74 5.37
C GLN A 276 -2.32 -10.41 6.66
N VAL A 277 -3.13 -10.39 7.73
CA VAL A 277 -2.79 -11.07 8.99
C VAL A 277 -2.71 -12.57 8.78
N PHE A 278 -3.66 -13.18 8.05
CA PHE A 278 -3.64 -14.60 7.73
C PHE A 278 -2.32 -15.02 7.06
N PHE A 279 -1.92 -14.35 5.98
CA PHE A 279 -0.67 -14.69 5.28
C PHE A 279 0.56 -14.47 6.16
N HIS A 280 0.54 -13.46 7.04
CA HIS A 280 1.63 -13.22 7.98
C HIS A 280 1.72 -14.29 9.08
N ALA A 281 0.58 -14.74 9.61
CA ALA A 281 0.50 -15.84 10.56
C ALA A 281 1.05 -17.13 9.95
N VAL A 282 0.64 -17.45 8.71
CA VAL A 282 1.15 -18.61 7.97
C VAL A 282 2.67 -18.53 7.74
N LYS A 283 3.19 -17.33 7.44
CA LYS A 283 4.63 -17.10 7.29
C LYS A 283 5.39 -17.31 8.60
N THR A 284 4.86 -16.80 9.70
CA THR A 284 5.50 -16.89 11.04
C THR A 284 5.51 -18.32 11.56
N HIS A 285 4.41 -19.05 11.37
CA HIS A 285 4.24 -20.43 11.82
C HIS A 285 4.51 -21.48 10.73
N LYS A 286 5.33 -21.15 9.71
CA LYS A 286 5.59 -22.03 8.55
C LYS A 286 6.05 -23.43 8.97
N ALA A 287 6.94 -23.54 9.96
CA ALA A 287 7.47 -24.82 10.43
C ALA A 287 6.39 -25.71 11.06
N ALA A 288 5.43 -25.13 11.80
CA ALA A 288 4.36 -25.87 12.46
C ALA A 288 3.21 -26.26 11.49
N LEU A 289 3.00 -25.46 10.43
CA LEU A 289 1.97 -25.70 9.43
C LEU A 289 2.42 -26.66 8.32
N PHE A 290 3.68 -26.56 7.88
CA PHE A 290 4.22 -27.34 6.76
C PHE A 290 5.33 -28.33 7.16
N GLY A 291 5.45 -28.67 8.44
CA GLY A 291 6.39 -29.66 8.95
C GLY A 291 6.12 -31.09 8.45
N ASP A 292 6.88 -32.05 8.96
CA ASP A 292 6.88 -33.45 8.46
C ASP A 292 5.55 -34.18 8.67
N SER A 293 4.74 -33.74 9.63
CA SER A 293 3.39 -34.29 9.88
C SER A 293 2.37 -33.92 8.81
N THR A 294 2.62 -32.88 8.02
CA THR A 294 1.69 -32.39 7.00
C THR A 294 1.92 -33.13 5.68
N PRO A 295 0.87 -33.70 5.05
CA PRO A 295 0.98 -34.35 3.76
C PRO A 295 1.69 -33.48 2.71
N GLU A 296 2.61 -34.08 1.97
CA GLU A 296 3.39 -33.38 0.93
C GLU A 296 2.48 -32.76 -0.14
N SER A 297 1.36 -33.41 -0.46
CA SER A 297 0.35 -32.91 -1.40
C SER A 297 -0.25 -31.55 -0.98
N LEU A 298 -0.46 -31.32 0.31
CA LEU A 298 -0.97 -30.04 0.83
C LEU A 298 0.10 -28.96 0.78
N ARG A 299 1.34 -29.30 1.13
CA ARG A 299 2.48 -28.38 1.01
C ARG A 299 2.66 -27.95 -0.46
N PHE A 300 2.60 -28.92 -1.37
CA PHE A 300 2.71 -28.68 -2.80
C PHE A 300 1.53 -27.86 -3.35
N ALA A 301 0.29 -28.15 -2.94
CA ALA A 301 -0.88 -27.38 -3.35
C ALA A 301 -0.78 -25.92 -2.91
N TRP A 302 -0.35 -25.66 -1.67
CA TRP A 302 -0.07 -24.31 -1.18
C TRP A 302 0.98 -23.60 -2.03
N GLU A 303 2.14 -24.25 -2.26
CA GLU A 303 3.22 -23.68 -3.07
C GLU A 303 2.78 -23.41 -4.51
N SER A 304 1.99 -24.31 -5.09
CA SER A 304 1.42 -24.16 -6.45
C SER A 304 0.53 -22.93 -6.56
N VAL A 305 -0.36 -22.70 -5.59
CA VAL A 305 -1.21 -21.48 -5.54
C VAL A 305 -0.33 -20.23 -5.37
N MET A 306 0.63 -20.26 -4.46
CA MET A 306 1.49 -19.09 -4.16
C MET A 306 2.43 -18.71 -5.31
N GLN A 307 2.68 -19.62 -6.25
CA GLN A 307 3.52 -19.38 -7.42
C GLN A 307 2.73 -18.87 -8.64
N GLU A 308 1.39 -18.82 -8.59
CA GLU A 308 0.57 -18.22 -9.65
C GLU A 308 0.92 -16.74 -9.88
N ASP A 309 0.73 -16.24 -11.11
CA ASP A 309 1.09 -14.87 -11.50
C ASP A 309 0.45 -13.81 -10.59
N VAL A 310 -0.80 -14.05 -10.18
CA VAL A 310 -1.52 -13.23 -9.20
C VAL A 310 -2.33 -14.18 -8.32
N VAL A 311 -1.98 -14.23 -7.03
CA VAL A 311 -2.76 -14.96 -6.03
C VAL A 311 -4.04 -14.20 -5.75
N ARG A 312 -5.16 -14.68 -6.29
CA ARG A 312 -6.49 -14.13 -5.99
C ARG A 312 -7.01 -14.76 -4.70
N VAL A 313 -7.41 -13.93 -3.74
CA VAL A 313 -8.10 -14.42 -2.55
C VAL A 313 -9.46 -14.99 -2.94
N PRO A 314 -9.83 -16.19 -2.45
CA PRO A 314 -11.08 -16.83 -2.87
C PRO A 314 -12.31 -16.16 -2.25
N ASP A 315 -13.44 -16.28 -2.95
CA ASP A 315 -14.75 -15.94 -2.40
C ASP A 315 -15.14 -16.94 -1.31
N VAL A 316 -15.76 -16.43 -0.24
CA VAL A 316 -16.08 -17.21 0.96
C VAL A 316 -17.55 -17.06 1.33
N THR A 317 -18.11 -18.07 2.01
CA THR A 317 -19.44 -18.00 2.62
C THR A 317 -19.41 -17.27 3.97
N ALA A 318 -20.55 -16.74 4.44
CA ALA A 318 -20.62 -16.00 5.70
C ALA A 318 -19.97 -16.70 6.93
N PRO A 319 -20.22 -18.01 7.19
CA PRO A 319 -19.58 -18.69 8.32
C PRO A 319 -18.06 -18.81 8.18
N VAL A 320 -17.56 -18.90 6.94
CA VAL A 320 -16.12 -18.97 6.64
C VAL A 320 -15.47 -17.59 6.79
N ALA A 321 -16.14 -16.52 6.36
CA ALA A 321 -15.70 -15.14 6.59
C ALA A 321 -15.61 -14.83 8.09
N LEU A 322 -16.62 -15.25 8.87
CA LEU A 322 -16.64 -15.17 10.33
C LEU A 322 -15.46 -15.94 10.94
N PHE A 323 -15.28 -17.22 10.56
CA PHE A 323 -14.19 -18.05 11.06
C PHE A 323 -12.80 -17.46 10.76
N LEU A 324 -12.56 -17.08 9.49
CA LEU A 324 -11.32 -16.44 9.06
C LEU A 324 -11.02 -15.19 9.89
N THR A 325 -12.02 -14.34 10.10
CA THR A 325 -11.83 -13.10 10.85
C THR A 325 -11.50 -13.37 12.31
N LEU A 326 -12.21 -14.30 12.97
CA LEU A 326 -11.95 -14.64 14.37
C LEU A 326 -10.55 -15.24 14.57
N VAL A 327 -10.12 -16.14 13.67
CA VAL A 327 -8.77 -16.69 13.67
C VAL A 327 -7.74 -15.57 13.50
N CYS A 328 -7.94 -14.66 12.55
CA CYS A 328 -7.00 -13.56 12.32
C CYS A 328 -6.96 -12.56 13.49
N ILE A 329 -8.08 -12.30 14.17
CA ILE A 329 -8.07 -11.47 15.40
C ILE A 329 -7.19 -12.13 16.46
N HIS A 330 -7.40 -13.43 16.71
CA HIS A 330 -6.63 -14.19 17.69
C HIS A 330 -5.13 -14.19 17.35
N GLU A 331 -4.77 -14.51 16.11
CA GLU A 331 -3.37 -14.49 15.63
C GLU A 331 -2.75 -13.09 15.69
N SER A 332 -3.52 -12.04 15.40
CA SER A 332 -3.01 -10.66 15.45
C SER A 332 -2.51 -10.27 16.86
N ASN A 333 -3.12 -10.80 17.92
CA ASN A 333 -2.72 -10.54 19.30
C ASN A 333 -1.36 -11.19 19.64
N GLY A 334 -1.03 -12.31 18.99
CA GLY A 334 0.27 -12.97 19.11
C GLY A 334 1.36 -12.31 18.25
N LEU A 335 0.98 -11.78 17.08
CA LEU A 335 1.91 -11.21 16.10
C LEU A 335 2.23 -9.72 16.33
N ALA A 336 1.31 -8.95 16.92
CA ALA A 336 1.52 -7.53 17.17
C ALA A 336 2.57 -7.30 18.27
N SER A 337 3.45 -6.31 18.05
CA SER A 337 4.56 -5.97 18.97
C SER A 337 4.35 -4.64 19.69
N GLY A 338 4.83 -4.55 20.94
CA GLY A 338 4.89 -3.30 21.71
C GLY A 338 3.51 -2.69 22.04
N GLU A 339 3.40 -1.37 21.88
CA GLU A 339 2.20 -0.56 22.16
C GLU A 339 0.98 -1.00 21.33
N TRP A 340 1.21 -1.57 20.15
CA TRP A 340 0.16 -2.00 19.22
C TRP A 340 -0.58 -3.26 19.65
N LYS A 341 -0.09 -3.96 20.68
CA LYS A 341 -0.71 -5.20 21.18
C LYS A 341 -2.04 -4.91 21.88
N GLU A 342 -2.13 -3.79 22.59
CA GLU A 342 -3.33 -3.42 23.35
C GLU A 342 -4.31 -2.60 22.51
N SER A 343 -3.79 -1.66 21.71
CA SER A 343 -4.61 -0.77 20.88
C SER A 343 -3.97 -0.47 19.54
N ALA A 344 -4.77 -0.40 18.49
CA ALA A 344 -4.32 -0.16 17.12
C ALA A 344 -5.41 0.52 16.28
N SER A 345 -5.01 1.24 15.24
CA SER A 345 -5.94 1.80 14.25
C SER A 345 -6.47 0.76 13.27
N SER A 346 -5.66 -0.25 12.95
CA SER A 346 -6.02 -1.38 12.10
C SER A 346 -5.50 -2.69 12.68
N LEU A 347 -6.17 -3.79 12.31
CA LEU A 347 -5.77 -5.15 12.69
C LEU A 347 -4.32 -5.48 12.26
N SER A 348 -3.86 -4.94 11.12
CA SER A 348 -2.54 -5.25 10.56
C SER A 348 -1.38 -4.39 11.11
N ASP A 349 -1.69 -3.37 11.92
CA ASP A 349 -0.69 -2.49 12.51
C ASP A 349 0.23 -3.26 13.48
N GLY A 350 1.52 -2.92 13.50
CA GLY A 350 2.51 -3.58 14.38
C GLY A 350 2.93 -5.00 13.97
N ILE A 351 2.35 -5.57 12.90
CA ILE A 351 2.70 -6.92 12.38
C ILE A 351 3.80 -6.84 11.31
N ARG A 352 3.79 -5.81 10.46
CA ARG A 352 4.88 -5.58 9.49
C ARG A 352 5.87 -4.56 10.06
N SER A 353 7.14 -4.93 10.14
CA SER A 353 8.24 -4.05 10.57
C SER A 353 8.56 -2.88 9.61
N SER A 354 7.84 -2.76 8.48
CA SER A 354 8.26 -1.91 7.34
C SER A 354 7.26 -0.87 6.87
N HIS A 355 6.08 -0.74 7.49
CA HIS A 355 5.30 0.49 7.29
C HIS A 355 5.90 1.57 8.17
N ALA A 356 6.95 2.20 7.65
CA ALA A 356 7.36 3.53 8.08
C ALA A 356 6.23 4.50 7.72
N VAL A 357 5.12 4.43 8.46
CA VAL A 357 4.36 5.64 8.77
C VAL A 357 5.27 6.39 9.73
N GLN A 358 6.35 6.98 9.19
CA GLN A 358 7.05 8.05 9.88
C GLN A 358 5.99 9.14 10.02
N GLY A 359 5.32 9.12 11.17
CA GLY A 359 4.28 10.05 11.52
C GLY A 359 4.89 11.43 11.51
N ARG A 360 4.75 12.13 10.38
CA ARG A 360 4.75 13.59 10.44
C ARG A 360 3.67 13.93 11.45
N PRO A 361 3.92 14.82 12.42
CA PRO A 361 2.89 15.21 13.37
C PRO A 361 1.70 15.74 12.57
N HIS A 362 0.60 14.99 12.56
CA HIS A 362 -0.60 15.29 11.79
C HIS A 362 -1.36 16.41 12.50
N LEU A 363 -0.76 17.59 12.50
CA LEU A 363 -1.45 18.80 12.92
C LEU A 363 -2.71 18.96 12.05
N GLU A 364 -2.71 18.51 10.80
CA GLU A 364 -3.88 18.46 9.88
C GLU A 364 -5.20 18.01 10.55
N LEU A 365 -5.16 17.04 11.48
CA LEU A 365 -6.35 16.54 12.20
C LEU A 365 -6.91 17.55 13.23
N LEU A 366 -6.10 18.51 13.64
CA LEU A 366 -6.47 19.52 14.64
C LEU A 366 -7.31 20.63 14.02
N ASN A 367 -8.29 21.13 14.79
CA ASN A 367 -9.14 22.24 14.36
C ASN A 367 -8.28 23.46 13.92
N PRO A 368 -8.50 24.00 12.70
CA PRO A 368 -7.70 25.10 12.18
C PRO A 368 -7.78 26.36 13.05
N VAL A 369 -8.85 26.58 13.82
CA VAL A 369 -8.96 27.74 14.73
C VAL A 369 -7.91 27.68 15.84
N VAL A 370 -7.64 26.49 16.39
CA VAL A 370 -6.64 26.29 17.46
C VAL A 370 -5.25 26.60 16.91
N LYS A 371 -4.93 26.06 15.72
CA LYS A 371 -3.67 26.35 15.03
C LYS A 371 -3.50 27.84 14.75
N ARG A 372 -4.54 28.51 14.23
CA ARG A 372 -4.52 29.94 13.89
C ARG A 372 -4.23 30.82 15.10
N ARG A 373 -4.89 30.54 16.24
CA ARG A 373 -4.67 31.28 17.49
C ARG A 373 -3.24 31.07 18.01
N PHE A 374 -2.76 29.82 17.98
CA PHE A 374 -1.38 29.51 18.34
C PHE A 374 -0.41 30.25 17.43
N VAL A 375 -0.52 30.10 16.10
CA VAL A 375 0.34 30.78 15.11
C VAL A 375 0.33 32.30 15.32
N ALA A 376 -0.83 32.93 15.49
CA ALA A 376 -0.92 34.36 15.71
C ALA A 376 -0.17 34.78 17.00
N ARG A 377 -0.42 34.12 18.14
CA ARG A 377 0.25 34.42 19.40
C ARG A 377 1.77 34.25 19.30
N THR A 378 2.21 33.17 18.66
CA THR A 378 3.62 32.78 18.59
C THR A 378 4.40 33.65 17.61
N VAL A 379 3.83 33.97 16.46
CA VAL A 379 4.43 34.90 15.48
C VAL A 379 4.51 36.31 16.05
N GLU A 380 3.49 36.75 16.81
CA GLU A 380 3.49 38.07 17.45
C GLU A 380 4.67 38.18 18.45
N ALA A 381 4.85 37.16 19.29
CA ALA A 381 5.96 37.09 20.23
C ALA A 381 7.33 37.06 19.53
N LEU A 382 7.47 36.31 18.43
CA LEU A 382 8.71 36.25 17.64
C LEU A 382 9.07 37.60 17.03
N LEU A 383 8.09 38.34 16.49
CA LEU A 383 8.30 39.67 15.87
C LEU A 383 8.61 40.78 16.89
N GLN A 384 8.26 40.58 18.16
CA GLN A 384 8.55 41.50 19.26
C GLN A 384 9.89 41.19 19.97
N SER A 385 10.47 40.01 19.75
CA SER A 385 11.73 39.57 20.38
C SER A 385 13.01 40.13 19.70
N PRO A 386 14.18 40.20 20.39
CA PRO A 386 15.40 40.75 19.83
C PRO A 386 15.92 39.96 18.61
N THR A 387 16.60 40.67 17.72
CA THR A 387 16.85 40.30 16.31
C THR A 387 17.50 38.94 16.07
N SER A 388 16.84 38.11 15.26
CA SER A 388 17.48 36.97 14.58
C SER A 388 17.02 36.91 13.12
N ASN A 389 17.94 36.79 12.17
CA ASN A 389 17.61 36.70 10.73
C ASN A 389 17.06 35.32 10.32
N ASN A 390 16.73 34.45 11.29
CA ASN A 390 16.38 33.06 11.02
C ASN A 390 14.92 32.94 10.54
N PHE A 391 14.02 33.79 11.05
CA PHE A 391 12.61 33.74 10.67
C PHE A 391 12.39 34.24 9.25
N SER A 392 12.96 35.39 8.89
CA SER A 392 12.93 35.89 7.52
C SER A 392 13.61 34.94 6.50
N LYS A 393 14.69 34.25 6.87
CA LYS A 393 15.34 33.23 6.00
C LYS A 393 14.46 32.02 5.77
N LEU A 394 13.88 31.42 6.82
CA LEU A 394 13.02 30.25 6.68
C LEU A 394 11.76 30.55 5.86
N LEU A 395 11.15 31.73 6.02
CA LEU A 395 10.04 32.16 5.18
C LEU A 395 10.43 32.24 3.69
N ARG A 396 11.65 32.68 3.40
CA ARG A 396 12.18 32.73 2.02
C ARG A 396 12.39 31.34 1.43
N GLU A 397 12.95 30.42 2.20
CA GLU A 397 13.18 29.03 1.80
C GLU A 397 11.85 28.31 1.50
N HIS A 398 10.78 28.68 2.21
CA HIS A 398 9.42 28.16 1.99
C HIS A 398 8.64 28.93 0.91
N GLY A 399 9.28 29.84 0.16
CA GLY A 399 8.70 30.56 -0.98
C GLY A 399 7.82 31.77 -0.63
N LEU A 400 7.76 32.18 0.65
CA LEU A 400 7.02 33.35 1.12
C LEU A 400 7.90 34.60 1.08
N HIS A 401 8.28 35.03 -0.12
CA HIS A 401 9.26 36.10 -0.34
C HIS A 401 8.81 37.47 0.17
N ASP A 402 7.54 37.84 -0.04
CA ASP A 402 7.00 39.13 0.39
C ASP A 402 6.91 39.21 1.91
N LEU A 403 6.43 38.13 2.55
CA LEU A 403 6.38 38.01 4.00
C LEU A 403 7.78 37.93 4.62
N SER A 404 8.73 37.23 3.99
CA SER A 404 10.14 37.22 4.40
C SER A 404 10.73 38.63 4.43
N ARG A 405 10.42 39.45 3.41
CA ARG A 405 10.86 40.85 3.35
C ARG A 405 10.23 41.68 4.46
N ASP A 406 8.93 41.55 4.68
CA ASP A 406 8.22 42.31 5.72
C ASP A 406 8.66 41.90 7.13
N VAL A 407 8.90 40.61 7.38
CA VAL A 407 9.48 40.10 8.62
C VAL A 407 10.90 40.61 8.83
N SER A 408 11.75 40.59 7.78
CA SER A 408 13.11 41.15 7.88
C SER A 408 13.12 42.65 8.17
N LEU A 409 12.10 43.37 7.69
CA LEU A 409 11.93 44.78 7.95
C LEU A 409 11.49 45.03 9.40
N CYS A 410 10.59 44.21 9.95
CA CYS A 410 10.23 44.25 11.36
C CYS A 410 11.43 43.91 12.28
N GLU A 411 12.24 42.90 11.92
CA GLU A 411 13.50 42.56 12.61
C GLU A 411 14.46 43.77 12.59
N ALA A 412 14.63 44.44 11.45
CA ALA A 412 15.46 45.64 11.32
C ALA A 412 14.92 46.85 12.10
N MET A 413 13.59 47.03 12.15
CA MET A 413 12.96 48.11 12.92
C MET A 413 13.21 47.98 14.43
N ASN A 414 13.42 46.77 14.96
CA ASN A 414 13.75 46.54 16.37
C ASN A 414 15.22 46.88 16.73
N SER A 415 16.10 47.12 15.75
CA SER A 415 17.55 47.25 15.96
C SER A 415 18.15 48.60 15.53
N ASN A 416 17.34 49.53 15.02
CA ASN A 416 17.88 50.71 14.35
C ASN A 416 18.17 51.89 15.28
N GLN A 417 19.17 51.72 16.15
CA GLN A 417 19.72 52.78 17.01
C GLN A 417 20.13 54.02 16.20
N LYS A 418 20.63 53.81 14.97
CA LYS A 418 21.12 54.86 14.08
C LYS A 418 20.00 55.80 13.59
N ILE A 419 18.80 55.28 13.34
CA ILE A 419 17.64 56.12 13.00
C ILE A 419 17.26 57.03 14.19
N LEU A 420 17.32 56.50 15.41
CA LEU A 420 17.02 57.29 16.62
C LEU A 420 18.09 58.37 16.86
N GLU A 421 19.34 58.12 16.46
CA GLU A 421 20.43 59.10 16.50
C GLU A 421 20.26 60.17 15.41
N ASP A 422 19.87 59.77 14.19
CA ASP A 422 19.64 60.67 13.05
C ASP A 422 18.44 61.60 13.29
N ASP A 423 17.33 61.11 13.86
CA ASP A 423 16.13 61.92 14.17
C ASP A 423 16.43 63.09 15.12
N VAL A 424 17.47 62.92 15.93
CA VAL A 424 17.81 63.81 17.03
C VAL A 424 19.00 64.71 16.68
N ALA A 425 19.73 64.41 15.59
CA ALA A 425 20.97 65.07 15.21
C ALA A 425 20.86 66.61 15.18
N ASP A 426 19.74 67.14 14.67
CA ASP A 426 19.48 68.58 14.59
C ASP A 426 19.05 69.17 15.95
N ALA A 427 18.31 68.41 16.76
CA ALA A 427 17.89 68.82 18.10
C ALA A 427 19.06 68.83 19.11
N VAL A 428 20.06 67.96 18.93
CA VAL A 428 21.26 67.89 19.78
C VAL A 428 22.02 69.20 19.78
N ALA A 429 22.11 69.92 18.65
CA ALA A 429 22.92 71.12 18.52
C ALA A 429 22.58 72.20 19.57
N ARG A 430 21.33 72.22 20.08
CA ARG A 430 20.89 73.19 21.09
C ARG A 430 21.43 72.91 22.51
N PHE A 431 22.02 71.73 22.77
CA PHE A 431 22.62 71.34 24.06
C PHE A 431 24.04 71.91 24.32
N GLU A 432 24.52 72.84 23.48
CA GLU A 432 25.84 73.46 23.63
C GLU A 432 25.95 74.36 24.90
N SER A 433 24.84 74.96 25.34
CA SER A 433 24.80 75.84 26.53
C SER A 433 24.84 75.05 27.84
N ARG A 434 26.03 74.94 28.45
CA ARG A 434 26.24 74.25 29.75
C ARG A 434 25.32 74.75 30.88
N GLY A 435 24.92 76.02 30.86
CA GLY A 435 24.04 76.59 31.90
C GLY A 435 22.59 76.10 31.81
N GLU A 436 22.04 76.05 30.60
CA GLU A 436 20.65 75.64 30.34
C GLU A 436 20.46 74.12 30.47
N VAL A 437 21.47 73.35 30.06
CA VAL A 437 21.44 71.89 30.22
C VAL A 437 21.47 71.48 31.69
N LYS A 438 22.23 72.18 32.54
CA LYS A 438 22.22 71.93 33.99
C LYS A 438 20.84 72.13 34.60
N THR A 439 20.14 73.20 34.22
CA THR A 439 18.77 73.45 34.71
C THR A 439 17.83 72.33 34.26
N LEU A 440 17.90 71.92 33.00
CA LEU A 440 17.06 70.87 32.44
C LEU A 440 17.32 69.49 33.09
N LEU A 441 18.58 69.08 33.23
CA LEU A 441 18.95 67.82 33.89
C LEU A 441 18.64 67.83 35.39
N SER A 442 18.76 68.99 36.05
CA SER A 442 18.35 69.14 37.46
C SER A 442 16.84 68.94 37.63
N SER A 443 16.03 69.42 36.67
CA SER A 443 14.58 69.22 36.68
C SER A 443 14.17 67.79 36.33
N LEU A 444 14.89 67.12 35.41
CA LEU A 444 14.65 65.71 35.07
C LEU A 444 14.97 64.76 36.23
N THR A 445 16.08 65.00 36.92
CA THR A 445 16.51 64.17 38.07
C THR A 445 15.72 64.46 39.35
N ALA A 446 15.19 65.68 39.52
CA ALA A 446 14.28 66.05 40.61
C ALA A 446 12.81 65.68 40.35
N GLY A 447 12.46 65.24 39.13
CA GLY A 447 11.11 64.85 38.75
C GLY A 447 10.61 63.58 39.45
N THR A 448 9.30 63.34 39.37
CA THR A 448 8.63 62.19 40.01
C THR A 448 8.75 60.87 39.22
N ASP A 449 9.17 60.91 37.96
CA ASP A 449 9.26 59.73 37.09
C ASP A 449 10.56 58.94 37.34
N ALA A 450 10.45 57.78 37.99
CA ALA A 450 11.59 56.94 38.32
C ALA A 450 12.32 56.40 37.07
N ALA A 451 11.59 56.08 35.99
CA ALA A 451 12.18 55.51 34.78
C ALA A 451 13.09 56.52 34.06
N VAL A 452 12.68 57.79 34.03
CA VAL A 452 13.47 58.90 33.48
C VAL A 452 14.72 59.16 34.33
N ARG A 453 14.61 59.10 35.67
CA ARG A 453 15.77 59.29 36.56
C ARG A 453 16.82 58.20 36.39
N ASP A 454 16.38 56.94 36.34
CA ASP A 454 17.28 55.79 36.23
C ASP A 454 17.97 55.73 34.86
N THR A 455 17.27 56.07 33.78
CA THR A 455 17.85 56.16 32.43
C THR A 455 18.83 57.31 32.30
N VAL A 456 18.50 58.51 32.79
CA VAL A 456 19.42 59.65 32.81
C VAL A 456 20.67 59.35 33.64
N ALA A 457 20.51 58.72 34.81
CA ALA A 457 21.62 58.31 35.67
C ALA A 457 22.51 57.24 35.01
N LYS A 458 21.90 56.27 34.32
CA LYS A 458 22.62 55.23 33.56
C LYS A 458 23.38 55.81 32.36
N ILE A 459 22.81 56.78 31.65
CA ILE A 459 23.44 57.42 30.48
C ILE A 459 24.63 58.28 30.92
N LEU A 460 24.51 59.01 32.04
CA LEU A 460 25.56 59.87 32.58
C LEU A 460 26.55 59.12 33.49
N GLY A 461 26.27 57.88 33.88
CA GLY A 461 27.13 57.06 34.75
C GLY A 461 27.17 57.50 36.21
N ILE A 462 26.07 58.04 36.75
CA ILE A 462 26.01 58.66 38.09
C ILE A 462 25.07 57.86 39.01
N SER A 463 25.35 57.85 40.32
CA SER A 463 24.40 57.34 41.34
C SER A 463 23.32 58.38 41.65
N VAL A 464 22.04 57.96 41.67
CA VAL A 464 20.91 58.85 41.94
C VAL A 464 20.91 59.28 43.42
N THR A 465 21.39 60.50 43.73
CA THR A 465 21.33 61.12 45.05
C THR A 465 20.54 62.43 45.02
N THR A 466 19.79 62.76 46.08
CA THR A 466 18.85 63.90 46.15
C THR A 466 19.49 65.29 46.07
N THR A 467 20.81 65.42 46.21
CA THR A 467 21.55 66.69 46.06
C THR A 467 22.75 66.50 45.14
N MET A 468 22.56 66.72 43.83
CA MET A 468 23.64 66.61 42.84
C MET A 468 24.38 67.94 42.64
N ASN A 469 25.71 67.93 42.79
CA ASN A 469 26.55 69.02 42.34
C ASN A 469 26.80 68.90 40.83
N TRP A 470 25.97 69.58 40.03
CA TRP A 470 26.04 69.55 38.58
C TRP A 470 27.36 70.06 37.99
N ASP A 471 28.14 70.84 38.73
CA ASP A 471 29.46 71.28 38.28
C ASP A 471 30.49 70.15 38.30
N ALA A 472 30.47 69.32 39.34
CA ALA A 472 31.31 68.13 39.46
C ALA A 472 30.89 67.04 38.47
N VAL A 473 29.59 66.85 38.29
CA VAL A 473 29.02 65.89 37.32
C VAL A 473 29.38 66.25 35.88
N MET A 474 29.25 67.52 35.50
CA MET A 474 29.59 67.96 34.14
C MET A 474 31.10 67.86 33.83
N GLN A 475 31.95 67.90 34.86
CA GLN A 475 33.38 67.66 34.76
C GLN A 475 33.71 66.15 34.70
N SER A 476 33.09 65.32 35.53
CA SER A 476 33.33 63.87 35.54
C SER A 476 32.89 63.18 34.25
N VAL A 477 31.86 63.73 33.61
CA VAL A 477 31.30 63.24 32.34
C VAL A 477 32.00 63.85 31.12
N ASP A 478 32.94 64.79 31.33
CA ASP A 478 33.64 65.56 30.28
C ASP A 478 32.68 66.14 29.23
N TRP A 479 31.68 66.90 29.70
CA TRP A 479 30.64 67.47 28.84
C TRP A 479 31.24 68.31 27.72
N THR A 480 32.31 69.05 28.00
CA THR A 480 33.01 69.90 27.03
C THR A 480 33.42 69.17 25.76
N ASN A 481 33.86 67.92 25.86
CA ASN A 481 34.30 67.12 24.71
C ASN A 481 33.23 66.13 24.21
N ASN A 482 32.29 65.71 25.07
CA ASN A 482 31.35 64.63 24.78
C ASN A 482 29.86 65.03 24.79
N TRP A 483 29.53 66.32 24.92
CA TRP A 483 28.14 66.77 25.06
C TRP A 483 27.22 66.31 23.94
N ARG A 484 27.69 66.32 22.68
CA ARG A 484 26.89 65.85 21.53
C ARG A 484 26.49 64.39 21.70
N ARG A 485 27.45 63.51 22.02
CA ARG A 485 27.20 62.08 22.21
C ARG A 485 26.21 61.81 23.35
N LEU A 486 26.34 62.53 24.46
CA LEU A 486 25.48 62.35 25.63
C LEU A 486 24.08 62.92 25.42
N ALA A 487 23.96 64.09 24.78
CA ALA A 487 22.69 64.67 24.40
C ALA A 487 21.95 63.79 23.37
N THR A 488 22.68 63.21 22.40
CA THR A 488 22.13 62.20 21.48
C THR A 488 21.58 61.02 22.28
N MET A 489 22.37 60.43 23.19
CA MET A 489 21.92 59.29 24.01
C MET A 489 20.70 59.59 24.86
N LEU A 490 20.61 60.80 25.44
CA LEU A 490 19.46 61.22 26.26
C LEU A 490 18.18 61.36 25.44
N LEU A 491 18.26 61.97 24.25
CA LEU A 491 17.09 62.20 23.39
C LEU A 491 16.75 60.97 22.52
N CYS A 492 17.67 60.04 22.32
CA CYS A 492 17.40 58.73 21.71
C CYS A 492 16.44 57.88 22.58
N ASP A 493 16.42 58.09 23.90
CA ASP A 493 15.44 57.46 24.77
C ASP A 493 14.10 58.20 24.72
N GLN A 494 13.03 57.50 24.34
CA GLN A 494 11.70 58.09 24.16
C GLN A 494 11.11 58.64 25.46
N THR A 495 11.37 57.99 26.60
CA THR A 495 10.81 58.40 27.89
C THR A 495 11.46 59.69 28.36
N VAL A 496 12.78 59.80 28.17
CA VAL A 496 13.55 61.00 28.47
C VAL A 496 13.20 62.14 27.51
N LEU A 497 13.02 61.85 26.21
CA LEU A 497 12.60 62.84 25.19
C LEU A 497 11.25 63.50 25.53
N VAL A 498 10.25 62.70 25.90
CA VAL A 498 8.91 63.19 26.26
C VAL A 498 8.95 64.00 27.56
N ALA A 499 9.78 63.61 28.52
CA ALA A 499 9.99 64.36 29.75
C ALA A 499 10.68 65.71 29.50
N ILE A 500 11.68 65.73 28.62
CA ILE A 500 12.35 66.95 28.16
C ILE A 500 11.36 67.90 27.48
N HIS A 501 10.56 67.41 26.54
CA HIS A 501 9.53 68.20 25.87
C HIS A 501 8.57 68.87 26.85
N LYS A 502 8.02 68.11 27.81
CA LYS A 502 7.11 68.64 28.86
C LYS A 502 7.79 69.71 29.72
N LEU A 503 9.04 69.50 30.10
CA LEU A 503 9.79 70.46 30.93
C LEU A 503 10.09 71.76 30.17
N VAL A 504 10.46 71.66 28.89
CA VAL A 504 10.72 72.82 28.04
C VAL A 504 9.42 73.59 27.78
N GLN A 505 8.32 72.90 27.46
CA GLN A 505 7.00 73.50 27.24
C GLN A 505 6.49 74.27 28.49
N ASN A 506 6.69 73.70 29.69
CA ASN A 506 6.29 74.36 30.94
C ASN A 506 7.14 75.59 31.30
N ALA A 507 8.39 75.66 30.81
CA ALA A 507 9.34 76.71 31.16
C ALA A 507 9.18 78.00 30.31
N ILE A 508 8.62 77.91 29.10
CA ILE A 508 8.48 79.04 28.15
C ILE A 508 7.56 80.16 28.67
N GLY A 509 6.65 79.86 29.61
CA GLY A 509 5.76 80.84 30.24
C GLY A 509 6.38 81.69 31.36
N ALA A 510 7.61 81.42 31.80
CA ALA A 510 8.25 82.14 32.89
C ALA A 510 8.94 83.44 32.39
N LYS A 511 8.57 84.60 32.94
CA LYS A 511 9.16 85.91 32.59
C LYS A 511 10.68 85.90 32.78
N GLY A 512 11.44 85.96 31.67
CA GLY A 512 12.90 86.17 31.66
C GLY A 512 13.75 85.09 30.98
N ALA A 513 13.17 84.05 30.39
CA ALA A 513 13.91 82.97 29.75
C ALA A 513 13.72 82.97 28.22
N SER A 514 14.32 83.91 27.49
CA SER A 514 14.58 83.73 26.06
C SER A 514 16.03 83.29 25.88
N ARG A 515 16.25 81.97 25.87
CA ARG A 515 17.55 81.35 25.53
C ARG A 515 17.36 80.05 24.75
N HIS A 516 18.43 79.65 24.09
CA HIS A 516 18.51 78.74 22.94
C HIS A 516 17.81 77.36 23.13
N LEU A 517 17.72 76.85 24.37
CA LEU A 517 17.08 75.57 24.74
C LEU A 517 15.60 75.68 25.19
N PHE A 518 15.14 76.87 25.59
CA PHE A 518 13.77 77.11 26.10
C PHE A 518 13.03 78.07 25.16
N SER A 519 12.79 77.62 23.93
CA SER A 519 12.14 78.39 22.86
C SER A 519 10.99 77.60 22.24
N ASP A 520 9.94 78.29 21.78
CA ASP A 520 8.82 77.67 21.05
C ASP A 520 9.31 76.82 19.87
N GLU A 521 10.27 77.32 19.08
CA GLU A 521 10.86 76.58 17.96
C GLU A 521 11.49 75.24 18.34
N TYR A 522 12.00 75.11 19.56
CA TYR A 522 12.63 73.86 20.03
C TYR A 522 11.60 72.87 20.57
N VAL A 523 10.51 73.38 21.16
CA VAL A 523 9.36 72.56 21.54
C VAL A 523 8.71 71.96 20.30
N ASP A 524 8.51 72.75 19.25
CA ASP A 524 8.00 72.26 17.97
C ASP A 524 8.93 71.20 17.37
N GLN A 525 10.25 71.42 17.39
CA GLN A 525 11.24 70.41 16.95
C GLN A 525 11.17 69.11 17.76
N LEU A 526 11.03 69.19 19.09
CA LEU A 526 10.90 68.01 19.95
C LEU A 526 9.55 67.30 19.75
N GLN A 527 8.47 68.06 19.56
CA GLN A 527 7.13 67.55 19.29
C GLN A 527 7.06 66.84 17.93
N ASP A 528 7.74 67.38 16.91
CA ASP A 528 7.88 66.75 15.59
C ASP A 528 8.63 65.41 15.70
N ILE A 529 9.72 65.34 16.48
CA ILE A 529 10.46 64.09 16.71
C ILE A 529 9.58 63.06 17.44
N ILE A 530 8.81 63.49 18.45
CA ILE A 530 7.88 62.61 19.18
C ILE A 530 6.79 62.09 18.23
N ALA A 531 6.18 62.96 17.41
CA ALA A 531 5.14 62.60 16.45
C ALA A 531 5.66 61.61 15.40
N ILE A 532 6.86 61.83 14.85
CA ILE A 532 7.51 60.93 13.89
C ILE A 532 7.76 59.54 14.52
N ARG A 533 8.17 59.49 15.79
CA ARG A 533 8.40 58.21 16.49
C ARG A 533 7.10 57.48 16.80
N GLU A 534 6.04 58.19 17.19
CA GLU A 534 4.70 57.62 17.39
C GLU A 534 4.12 57.06 16.09
N GLU A 535 4.29 57.77 14.97
CA GLU A 535 3.88 57.31 13.63
C GLU A 535 4.63 56.04 13.21
N ARG A 536 5.92 55.95 13.51
CA ARG A 536 6.73 54.75 13.21
C ARG A 536 6.32 53.53 14.04
N GLU A 537 6.01 53.71 15.33
CA GLU A 537 5.48 52.64 16.19
C GLU A 537 4.09 52.19 15.73
N LEU A 538 3.24 53.11 15.27
CA LEU A 538 1.94 52.77 14.68
C LEU A 538 2.11 51.97 13.38
N ASN A 539 3.01 52.40 12.50
CA ASN A 539 3.34 51.68 11.26
C ASN A 539 3.92 50.28 11.53
N LYS A 540 4.71 50.13 12.59
CA LYS A 540 5.23 48.84 13.06
C LYS A 540 4.10 47.90 13.47
N LYS A 541 3.17 48.38 14.30
CA LYS A 541 1.99 47.61 14.72
C LYS A 541 1.13 47.16 13.53
N LEU A 542 0.86 48.05 12.58
CA LEU A 542 0.10 47.71 11.36
C LEU A 542 0.79 46.64 10.51
N LYS A 543 2.13 46.68 10.39
CA LYS A 543 2.90 45.66 9.66
C LYS A 543 2.87 44.31 10.35
N ILE A 544 3.04 44.30 11.68
CA ILE A 544 2.93 43.07 12.49
C ILE A 544 1.53 42.46 12.30
N ASP A 545 0.46 43.26 12.41
CA ASP A 545 -0.91 42.79 12.20
C ASP A 545 -1.15 42.20 10.81
N ARG A 546 -0.54 42.79 9.78
CA ARG A 546 -0.63 42.26 8.41
C ARG A 546 0.06 40.90 8.29
N ILE A 547 1.30 40.80 8.78
CA ILE A 547 2.07 39.55 8.78
C ILE A 547 1.31 38.47 9.56
N LEU A 548 0.75 38.82 10.72
CA LEU A 548 -0.08 37.94 11.53
C LEU A 548 -1.31 37.43 10.78
N LYS A 549 -2.07 38.31 10.11
CA LYS A 549 -3.25 37.92 9.34
C LYS A 549 -2.91 37.00 8.16
N GLU A 550 -1.78 37.25 7.48
CA GLU A 550 -1.36 36.46 6.31
C GLU A 550 -0.78 35.09 6.72
N LEU A 551 0.04 35.02 7.77
CA LEU A 551 0.61 33.76 8.29
C LEU A 551 -0.42 32.91 9.05
N SER A 552 -1.37 33.54 9.74
CA SER A 552 -2.52 32.85 10.35
C SER A 552 -3.68 32.64 9.38
N SER A 553 -3.51 32.86 8.07
CA SER A 553 -4.57 32.60 7.08
C SER A 553 -4.80 31.09 6.92
N TYR A 554 -6.05 30.67 6.67
CA TYR A 554 -6.38 29.24 6.51
C TYR A 554 -5.53 28.52 5.47
N LYS A 555 -5.03 29.24 4.45
CA LYS A 555 -4.17 28.70 3.41
C LYS A 555 -2.75 28.38 3.92
N ASN A 556 -2.21 29.22 4.81
CA ASN A 556 -0.79 29.19 5.17
C ASN A 556 -0.52 28.62 6.57
N VAL A 557 -1.56 28.33 7.36
CA VAL A 557 -1.41 27.93 8.78
C VAL A 557 -0.60 26.64 8.95
N ASP A 558 -0.82 25.62 8.14
CA ASP A 558 -0.07 24.36 8.27
C ASP A 558 1.42 24.55 7.92
N GLN A 559 1.69 25.27 6.83
CA GLN A 559 3.04 25.66 6.43
C GLN A 559 3.72 26.53 7.50
N THR A 560 2.97 27.43 8.13
CA THR A 560 3.50 28.31 9.18
C THR A 560 3.81 27.52 10.46
N CYS A 561 2.99 26.53 10.83
CA CYS A 561 3.30 25.62 11.94
C CYS A 561 4.60 24.83 11.71
N GLU A 562 4.86 24.39 10.48
CA GLU A 562 6.13 23.74 10.12
C GLU A 562 7.32 24.70 10.27
N ILE A 563 7.18 25.94 9.79
CA ILE A 563 8.22 26.97 9.91
C ILE A 563 8.49 27.32 11.39
N ILE A 564 7.45 27.46 12.21
CA ILE A 564 7.58 27.73 13.66
C ILE A 564 8.30 26.59 14.37
N ARG A 565 8.02 25.33 14.00
CA ARG A 565 8.72 24.17 14.56
C ARG A 565 10.21 24.16 14.16
N GLN A 566 10.55 24.54 12.93
CA GLN A 566 11.94 24.64 12.47
C GLN A 566 12.71 25.79 13.14
N LEU A 567 12.01 26.83 13.59
CA LEU A 567 12.60 27.91 14.40
C LEU A 567 12.96 27.49 15.83
N GLY A 568 12.60 26.26 16.25
CA GLY A 568 12.87 25.75 17.58
C GLY A 568 11.87 26.21 18.64
N VAL A 569 10.70 26.70 18.23
CA VAL A 569 9.62 27.01 19.17
C VAL A 569 8.96 25.71 19.63
N ASP A 570 8.72 25.60 20.94
CA ASP A 570 8.02 24.46 21.52
C ASP A 570 6.55 24.42 21.06
N MET A 571 6.20 23.31 20.38
CA MET A 571 4.86 23.04 19.84
C MET A 571 4.11 21.97 20.63
N THR A 572 4.60 21.59 21.84
CA THR A 572 4.02 20.54 22.68
C THR A 572 2.52 20.69 22.93
N GLU A 573 2.00 21.93 23.03
CA GLU A 573 0.55 22.19 23.15
C GLU A 573 -0.25 21.61 21.97
N LEU A 574 0.21 21.86 20.74
CA LEU A 574 -0.44 21.34 19.53
C LEU A 574 -0.18 19.84 19.34
N ASP A 575 1.03 19.39 19.67
CA ASP A 575 1.42 17.98 19.54
C ASP A 575 0.67 17.08 20.53
N HIS A 576 0.46 17.54 21.77
CA HIS A 576 -0.37 16.84 22.75
C HIS A 576 -1.85 16.84 22.34
N ALA A 577 -2.37 17.95 21.83
CA ALA A 577 -3.74 18.00 21.34
C ALA A 577 -3.97 17.06 20.13
N ALA A 578 -2.99 16.99 19.22
CA ALA A 578 -3.02 16.07 18.09
C ALA A 578 -2.89 14.60 18.54
N SER A 579 -2.03 14.30 19.54
CA SER A 579 -1.91 12.95 20.08
C SER A 579 -3.20 12.48 20.74
N LEU A 580 -3.88 13.33 21.52
CA LEU A 580 -5.17 12.99 22.11
C LEU A 580 -6.25 12.64 21.07
N ILE A 581 -6.27 13.30 19.91
CA ILE A 581 -7.20 12.98 18.82
C ILE A 581 -6.84 11.64 18.18
N ARG A 582 -5.54 11.39 17.97
CA ARG A 582 -5.05 10.11 17.44
C ARG A 582 -5.39 8.95 18.37
N ASP A 583 -5.19 9.13 19.67
CA ASP A 583 -5.44 8.08 20.66
C ASP A 583 -6.94 7.74 20.76
N LYS A 584 -7.83 8.71 20.49
CA LYS A 584 -9.28 8.44 20.30
C LYS A 584 -9.60 7.59 19.07
N GLY A 585 -8.74 7.63 18.05
CA GLY A 585 -8.88 6.81 16.84
C GLY A 585 -8.35 5.37 17.00
N LEU A 586 -7.70 5.06 18.13
CA LEU A 586 -7.21 3.71 18.41
C LEU A 586 -8.35 2.83 18.93
N VAL A 587 -8.40 1.62 18.40
CA VAL A 587 -9.36 0.60 18.79
C VAL A 587 -8.63 -0.43 19.65
N ARG A 588 -9.24 -0.83 20.77
CA ARG A 588 -8.70 -1.91 21.59
C ARG A 588 -8.78 -3.23 20.82
N ARG A 589 -7.68 -3.99 20.78
CA ARG A 589 -7.71 -5.30 20.12
C ARG A 589 -8.67 -6.25 20.85
N PRO A 590 -9.60 -6.91 20.14
CA PRO A 590 -10.52 -7.85 20.78
C PRO A 590 -9.77 -9.08 21.29
N ALA A 591 -10.12 -9.54 22.50
CA ALA A 591 -9.71 -10.85 22.99
C ALA A 591 -10.76 -11.89 22.57
N MET A 592 -10.31 -12.98 21.95
CA MET A 592 -11.19 -14.04 21.47
C MET A 592 -11.12 -15.30 22.32
N ASP A 593 -12.28 -15.85 22.66
CA ASP A 593 -12.42 -17.16 23.30
C ASP A 593 -12.28 -18.28 22.26
N GLU A 594 -11.45 -19.28 22.56
CA GLU A 594 -11.23 -20.44 21.70
C GLU A 594 -12.50 -21.27 21.51
N LYS A 595 -13.39 -21.29 22.53
CA LYS A 595 -14.69 -21.98 22.44
C LYS A 595 -15.57 -21.36 21.35
N LEU A 596 -15.54 -20.04 21.21
CA LEU A 596 -16.30 -19.34 20.17
C LEU A 596 -15.78 -19.69 18.78
N ILE A 597 -14.46 -19.76 18.60
CA ILE A 597 -13.84 -20.18 17.34
C ILE A 597 -14.25 -21.62 16.99
N ALA A 598 -14.27 -22.53 17.97
CA ALA A 598 -14.74 -23.91 17.79
C ALA A 598 -16.23 -23.98 17.40
N CYS A 599 -17.11 -23.22 18.07
CA CYS A 599 -18.53 -23.15 17.71
C CYS A 599 -18.75 -22.64 16.28
N VAL A 600 -17.96 -21.66 15.82
CA VAL A 600 -18.02 -21.17 14.44
C VAL A 600 -17.47 -22.22 13.46
N LEU A 601 -16.43 -22.97 13.82
CA LEU A 601 -15.93 -24.08 13.00
C LEU A 601 -16.99 -25.19 12.83
N GLU A 602 -17.76 -25.50 13.88
CA GLU A 602 -18.92 -26.40 13.77
C GLU A 602 -19.99 -25.85 12.81
N ALA A 603 -20.23 -24.53 12.81
CA ALA A 603 -21.14 -23.89 11.87
C ALA A 603 -20.65 -24.01 10.43
N VAL A 604 -19.34 -23.84 10.20
CA VAL A 604 -18.69 -24.10 8.89
C VAL A 604 -18.87 -25.56 8.48
N ALA A 605 -18.69 -26.51 9.40
CA ALA A 605 -18.88 -27.94 9.14
C ALA A 605 -20.33 -28.30 8.78
N LYS A 606 -21.32 -27.71 9.47
CA LYS A 606 -22.74 -27.87 9.12
C LYS A 606 -23.08 -27.27 7.76
N ARG A 607 -22.49 -26.11 7.43
CA ARG A 607 -22.69 -25.43 6.13
C ARG A 607 -22.05 -26.19 4.97
N HIS A 608 -20.88 -26.79 5.20
CA HIS A 608 -20.08 -27.51 4.19
C HIS A 608 -19.76 -28.95 4.66
N PRO A 609 -20.74 -29.86 4.70
CA PRO A 609 -20.54 -31.22 5.20
C PRO A 609 -19.59 -32.04 4.32
N ASN A 610 -19.44 -31.67 3.05
CA ASN A 610 -18.48 -32.27 2.12
C ASN A 610 -17.02 -31.98 2.52
N TRP A 611 -16.75 -30.91 3.27
CA TRP A 611 -15.40 -30.58 3.74
C TRP A 611 -14.98 -31.48 4.89
N VAL A 612 -15.92 -31.84 5.77
CA VAL A 612 -15.69 -32.84 6.83
C VAL A 612 -15.45 -34.20 6.21
N ARG A 613 -16.30 -34.63 5.26
CA ARG A 613 -16.15 -35.93 4.58
C ARG A 613 -14.83 -36.06 3.81
N ALA A 614 -14.34 -34.95 3.24
CA ALA A 614 -13.09 -34.91 2.51
C ALA A 614 -11.85 -34.70 3.40
N GLY A 615 -12.01 -34.62 4.73
CA GLY A 615 -10.90 -34.43 5.67
C GLY A 615 -10.25 -33.05 5.63
N VAL A 616 -10.99 -32.02 5.17
CA VAL A 616 -10.51 -30.64 5.10
C VAL A 616 -10.61 -29.96 6.48
N ILE A 617 -11.67 -30.28 7.21
CA ILE A 617 -11.93 -29.77 8.57
C ILE A 617 -12.37 -30.92 9.47
N ASP A 618 -11.92 -30.89 10.72
CA ASP A 618 -12.43 -31.76 11.78
C ASP A 618 -12.67 -30.92 13.05
N PRO A 619 -13.94 -30.49 13.28
CA PRO A 619 -14.29 -29.68 14.44
C PRO A 619 -14.00 -30.38 15.78
N ALA A 620 -14.09 -31.70 15.86
CA ALA A 620 -13.90 -32.44 17.10
C ALA A 620 -12.42 -32.53 17.52
N ALA A 621 -11.50 -32.42 16.55
CA ALA A 621 -10.07 -32.43 16.80
C ALA A 621 -9.49 -31.04 17.11
N MET A 622 -10.30 -29.97 17.11
CA MET A 622 -9.83 -28.63 17.45
C MET A 622 -9.58 -28.51 18.97
N LYS A 623 -8.30 -28.51 19.36
CA LYS A 623 -7.87 -28.34 20.76
C LYS A 623 -7.14 -27.03 21.04
N ASP A 624 -6.42 -26.52 20.03
CA ASP A 624 -5.49 -25.39 20.18
C ASP A 624 -5.71 -24.34 19.06
N SER A 625 -5.27 -23.11 19.31
CA SER A 625 -5.29 -22.00 18.34
C SER A 625 -4.56 -22.31 17.03
N MET A 626 -3.41 -22.99 17.09
CA MET A 626 -2.66 -23.44 15.92
C MET A 626 -3.46 -24.41 15.03
N SER A 627 -4.35 -25.21 15.62
CA SER A 627 -5.25 -26.08 14.86
C SER A 627 -6.30 -25.27 14.09
N ALA A 628 -6.79 -24.16 14.66
CA ALA A 628 -7.70 -23.25 13.96
C ALA A 628 -7.04 -22.60 12.74
N LEU A 629 -5.80 -22.11 12.89
CA LEU A 629 -5.02 -21.56 11.76
C LEU A 629 -4.76 -22.62 10.68
N ARG A 630 -4.46 -23.87 11.08
CA ARG A 630 -4.28 -25.00 10.15
C ARG A 630 -5.56 -25.31 9.36
N TYR A 631 -6.73 -25.34 10.01
CA TYR A 631 -8.00 -25.52 9.30
C TYR A 631 -8.31 -24.35 8.37
N MET A 632 -8.00 -23.12 8.77
CA MET A 632 -8.15 -21.97 7.87
C MET A 632 -7.23 -22.07 6.65
N LEU A 633 -5.99 -22.54 6.82
CA LEU A 633 -5.07 -22.85 5.72
C LEU A 633 -5.66 -23.92 4.78
N PHE A 634 -6.24 -24.99 5.31
CA PHE A 634 -6.84 -26.05 4.49
C PHE A 634 -8.08 -25.56 3.73
N ILE A 635 -8.91 -24.72 4.36
CA ILE A 635 -10.03 -24.05 3.70
C ILE A 635 -9.51 -23.16 2.57
N PHE A 636 -8.48 -22.34 2.82
CA PHE A 636 -7.89 -21.47 1.79
C PHE A 636 -7.38 -22.28 0.61
N ILE A 637 -6.59 -23.35 0.86
CA ILE A 637 -6.06 -24.22 -0.20
C ILE A 637 -7.21 -24.83 -1.00
N ARG A 638 -8.24 -25.37 -0.34
CA ARG A 638 -9.38 -25.98 -1.03
C ARG A 638 -10.13 -25.02 -1.94
N LEU A 639 -10.26 -23.75 -1.55
CA LEU A 639 -10.98 -22.75 -2.31
C LEU A 639 -10.14 -22.15 -3.44
N ALA A 640 -8.85 -21.91 -3.20
CA ALA A 640 -7.96 -21.28 -4.17
C ALA A 640 -7.35 -22.28 -5.17
N TYR A 641 -7.06 -23.51 -4.73
CA TYR A 641 -6.45 -24.53 -5.58
C TYR A 641 -7.50 -25.19 -6.47
N VAL A 642 -7.41 -24.92 -7.78
CA VAL A 642 -8.27 -25.57 -8.77
C VAL A 642 -7.55 -26.78 -9.38
N PRO A 643 -8.14 -27.99 -9.36
CA PRO A 643 -7.53 -29.17 -9.96
C PRO A 643 -7.39 -29.01 -11.48
N GLN A 644 -6.37 -29.67 -12.06
CA GLN A 644 -5.99 -29.53 -13.47
C GLN A 644 -7.14 -29.77 -14.47
N SER A 645 -8.00 -30.76 -14.22
CA SER A 645 -9.17 -31.06 -15.06
C SER A 645 -10.25 -29.97 -14.94
N GLY A 646 -10.48 -29.46 -13.73
CA GLY A 646 -11.37 -28.33 -13.48
C GLY A 646 -10.89 -27.06 -14.17
N LEU A 647 -9.58 -26.76 -14.10
CA LEU A 647 -8.96 -25.63 -14.80
C LEU A 647 -9.17 -25.70 -16.32
N ALA A 648 -8.94 -26.88 -16.91
CA ALA A 648 -9.16 -27.10 -18.34
C ALA A 648 -10.64 -26.87 -18.72
N ALA A 649 -11.57 -27.44 -17.95
CA ALA A 649 -13.01 -27.30 -18.20
C ALA A 649 -13.51 -25.85 -18.06
N MET A 650 -13.04 -25.14 -17.03
CA MET A 650 -13.37 -23.71 -16.82
C MET A 650 -12.86 -22.84 -17.97
N ALA A 651 -11.63 -23.10 -18.45
CA ALA A 651 -11.05 -22.39 -19.57
C ALA A 651 -11.77 -22.70 -20.89
N GLN A 652 -12.17 -23.95 -21.12
CA GLN A 652 -12.95 -24.33 -22.30
C GLN A 652 -14.33 -23.65 -22.31
N ARG A 653 -15.05 -23.67 -21.18
CA ARG A 653 -16.41 -23.11 -21.10
C ARG A 653 -16.45 -21.60 -21.26
N SER A 654 -15.58 -20.87 -20.57
CA SER A 654 -15.67 -19.39 -20.51
C SER A 654 -14.80 -18.68 -21.55
N ARG A 655 -13.67 -19.28 -21.93
CA ARG A 655 -12.70 -18.69 -22.86
C ARG A 655 -12.63 -19.40 -24.21
N ARG A 656 -13.43 -20.46 -24.40
CA ARG A 656 -13.45 -21.27 -25.63
C ARG A 656 -12.07 -21.85 -25.97
N ARG A 657 -11.27 -22.17 -24.95
CA ARG A 657 -9.99 -22.86 -25.14
C ARG A 657 -10.25 -24.24 -25.76
N ILE A 658 -9.63 -24.50 -26.90
CA ILE A 658 -9.79 -25.76 -27.63
C ILE A 658 -8.82 -26.83 -27.11
N GLY A 659 -9.17 -28.11 -27.32
CA GLY A 659 -8.38 -29.26 -26.90
C GLY A 659 -9.23 -30.31 -26.18
N PRO A 660 -8.84 -31.60 -26.22
CA PRO A 660 -9.49 -32.63 -25.42
C PRO A 660 -9.20 -32.39 -23.94
N ILE A 661 -10.16 -32.72 -23.08
CA ILE A 661 -10.00 -32.69 -21.62
C ILE A 661 -10.02 -34.12 -21.11
N GLY A 662 -8.89 -34.56 -20.58
CA GLY A 662 -8.78 -35.83 -19.89
C GLY A 662 -9.44 -35.77 -18.53
N LEU A 663 -10.36 -36.71 -18.27
CA LEU A 663 -11.05 -36.87 -16.99
C LEU A 663 -10.52 -38.07 -16.20
N GLU A 664 -9.78 -38.96 -16.87
CA GLU A 664 -9.23 -40.17 -16.28
C GLU A 664 -8.05 -39.86 -15.34
N PRO A 665 -7.83 -40.67 -14.30
CA PRO A 665 -6.80 -40.40 -13.31
C PRO A 665 -5.37 -40.49 -13.85
N PHE A 666 -5.17 -41.29 -14.90
CA PHE A 666 -3.88 -41.42 -15.59
C PHE A 666 -3.63 -40.31 -16.64
N GLN A 667 -4.62 -39.43 -16.87
CA GLN A 667 -4.50 -38.32 -17.80
C GLN A 667 -4.20 -37.01 -17.04
N PHE A 668 -3.39 -36.15 -17.68
CA PHE A 668 -3.07 -34.83 -17.15
C PHE A 668 -3.23 -33.77 -18.25
N ASN A 669 -4.02 -32.73 -17.98
CA ASN A 669 -4.28 -31.65 -18.92
C ASN A 669 -3.20 -30.58 -18.80
N VAL A 670 -2.35 -30.49 -19.83
CA VAL A 670 -1.28 -29.49 -19.90
C VAL A 670 -1.79 -28.24 -20.62
N PRO A 671 -1.82 -27.05 -19.98
CA PRO A 671 -2.08 -25.81 -20.69
C PRO A 671 -0.89 -25.49 -21.59
N THR A 672 -1.14 -25.44 -22.90
CA THR A 672 -0.13 -25.17 -23.93
C THR A 672 -0.50 -23.97 -24.78
N GLU A 673 0.50 -23.26 -25.28
CA GLU A 673 0.38 -22.30 -26.36
C GLU A 673 0.85 -22.96 -27.66
N VAL A 674 0.13 -22.68 -28.75
CA VAL A 674 0.45 -23.17 -30.09
C VAL A 674 0.67 -21.96 -30.99
N GLY A 675 1.91 -21.75 -31.42
CA GLY A 675 2.27 -20.71 -32.39
C GLY A 675 2.44 -21.31 -33.78
N PHE A 676 1.69 -20.81 -34.75
CA PHE A 676 1.80 -21.17 -36.16
C PHE A 676 1.58 -19.93 -37.03
N VAL A 677 1.90 -20.01 -38.31
CA VAL A 677 1.84 -18.87 -39.24
C VAL A 677 0.89 -19.19 -40.38
N GLU A 678 -0.04 -18.28 -40.65
CA GLU A 678 -0.89 -18.32 -41.84
C GLU A 678 -0.52 -17.17 -42.77
N HIS A 679 -0.34 -17.48 -44.05
CA HIS A 679 -0.10 -16.46 -45.07
C HIS A 679 -0.87 -16.80 -46.34
N TYR A 680 -1.85 -15.96 -46.66
CA TYR A 680 -2.60 -16.04 -47.91
C TYR A 680 -2.21 -14.86 -48.80
N ASN A 681 -1.63 -15.15 -49.96
CA ASN A 681 -1.24 -14.08 -50.87
C ASN A 681 -2.48 -13.42 -51.46
N ASN A 682 -2.75 -12.18 -51.05
CA ASN A 682 -3.91 -11.43 -51.50
C ASN A 682 -3.59 -10.42 -52.63
N LEU A 683 -2.35 -10.40 -53.11
CA LEU A 683 -1.85 -9.42 -54.09
C LEU A 683 -1.80 -10.03 -55.50
N GLN A 684 -0.63 -10.54 -55.90
CA GLN A 684 -0.35 -10.95 -57.28
C GLN A 684 -0.74 -12.40 -57.55
N TYR A 685 -0.47 -13.30 -56.60
CA TYR A 685 -0.58 -14.73 -56.84
C TYR A 685 -2.01 -15.27 -56.68
N LYS A 686 -2.93 -14.48 -56.11
CA LYS A 686 -4.28 -14.88 -55.68
C LYS A 686 -5.15 -15.63 -56.71
N ARG A 687 -5.09 -15.30 -58.00
CA ARG A 687 -6.20 -15.58 -58.94
C ARG A 687 -5.89 -16.50 -60.13
N TYR A 688 -4.62 -16.74 -60.43
CA TYR A 688 -4.23 -17.56 -61.59
C TYR A 688 -3.75 -18.94 -61.14
N ASP A 689 -3.47 -19.84 -62.09
CA ASP A 689 -3.07 -21.23 -61.83
C ASP A 689 -1.86 -21.35 -60.91
N TRP A 690 -0.97 -20.35 -60.91
CA TRP A 690 0.17 -20.30 -60.01
C TRP A 690 -0.20 -20.14 -58.52
N GLN A 691 -1.45 -19.80 -58.22
CA GLN A 691 -1.95 -19.66 -56.85
C GLN A 691 -1.82 -20.97 -56.09
N GLY A 692 -2.13 -22.11 -56.74
CA GLY A 692 -2.16 -23.41 -56.07
C GLY A 692 -0.79 -23.80 -55.53
N TRP A 693 0.22 -23.81 -56.38
CA TRP A 693 1.58 -24.18 -55.96
C TRP A 693 2.25 -23.10 -55.12
N TYR A 694 1.98 -21.81 -55.38
CA TYR A 694 2.51 -20.72 -54.54
C TYR A 694 1.94 -20.80 -53.13
N GLN A 695 0.63 -21.04 -53.00
CA GLN A 695 -0.01 -21.23 -51.69
C GLN A 695 0.57 -22.45 -50.99
N ARG A 696 0.73 -23.59 -51.69
CA ARG A 696 1.38 -24.78 -51.10
C ARG A 696 2.80 -24.48 -50.65
N MET A 697 3.60 -23.77 -51.45
CA MET A 697 4.98 -23.41 -51.11
C MET A 697 5.03 -22.57 -49.82
N VAL A 698 4.11 -21.61 -49.67
CA VAL A 698 4.00 -20.79 -48.47
C VAL A 698 3.57 -21.62 -47.26
N ASP A 699 2.58 -22.50 -47.42
CA ASP A 699 2.09 -23.36 -46.33
C ASP A 699 3.21 -24.28 -45.82
N VAL A 700 3.99 -24.88 -46.74
CA VAL A 700 5.15 -25.72 -46.40
C VAL A 700 6.29 -24.90 -45.80
N HIS A 701 6.55 -23.68 -46.30
CA HIS A 701 7.54 -22.78 -45.69
C HIS A 701 7.16 -22.44 -44.23
N ASN A 702 5.87 -22.36 -43.95
CA ASN A 702 5.31 -22.04 -42.63
C ASN A 702 4.84 -23.28 -41.86
N ARG A 703 5.36 -24.46 -42.19
CA ARG A 703 4.97 -25.73 -41.54
C ARG A 703 5.26 -25.78 -40.04
N ASN A 704 6.18 -24.94 -39.54
CA ASN A 704 6.57 -24.90 -38.15
C ASN A 704 5.37 -24.69 -37.21
N VAL A 705 5.28 -25.54 -36.21
CA VAL A 705 4.39 -25.34 -35.06
C VAL A 705 5.23 -25.28 -33.79
N SER A 706 5.20 -24.12 -33.13
CA SER A 706 5.85 -23.90 -31.84
C SER A 706 4.89 -24.27 -30.71
N LEU A 707 5.17 -25.35 -29.99
CA LEU A 707 4.43 -25.75 -28.80
C LEU A 707 5.14 -25.28 -27.54
N ARG A 708 4.44 -24.56 -26.68
CA ARG A 708 5.01 -23.98 -25.46
C ARG A 708 4.18 -24.34 -24.23
N CYS A 709 4.86 -24.65 -23.14
CA CYS A 709 4.24 -24.69 -21.82
C CYS A 709 5.21 -24.14 -20.76
N ARG A 710 4.67 -23.39 -19.80
CA ARG A 710 5.46 -22.96 -18.65
C ARG A 710 5.64 -24.16 -17.73
N ILE A 711 6.86 -24.41 -17.28
CA ILE A 711 7.15 -25.48 -16.31
C ILE A 711 6.35 -25.25 -15.02
N HIS A 712 6.11 -23.97 -14.68
CA HIS A 712 5.28 -23.59 -13.56
C HIS A 712 3.84 -24.15 -13.65
N ASP A 713 3.21 -24.09 -14.82
CA ASP A 713 1.85 -24.59 -14.99
C ASP A 713 1.77 -26.14 -14.89
N LEU A 714 2.91 -26.83 -15.02
CA LEU A 714 3.02 -28.28 -14.80
C LEU A 714 3.08 -28.66 -13.32
N LYS A 715 3.37 -27.70 -12.42
CA LYS A 715 3.45 -27.92 -10.98
C LYS A 715 2.05 -27.95 -10.35
N ARG A 716 1.28 -28.98 -10.69
CA ARG A 716 -0.04 -29.27 -10.14
C ARG A 716 -0.09 -30.70 -9.62
N LEU A 717 -0.99 -30.96 -8.69
CA LEU A 717 -1.33 -32.31 -8.27
C LEU A 717 -1.98 -33.05 -9.45
N ASP A 718 -1.53 -34.28 -9.69
CA ASP A 718 -2.23 -35.23 -10.54
C ASP A 718 -3.48 -35.78 -9.83
N ALA A 719 -4.27 -36.59 -10.54
CA ALA A 719 -5.51 -37.14 -9.97
C ALA A 719 -5.27 -38.13 -8.82
N ASN A 720 -4.05 -38.67 -8.69
CA ASN A 720 -3.65 -39.56 -7.60
C ASN A 720 -3.17 -38.76 -6.37
N GLY A 721 -3.11 -37.43 -6.46
CA GLY A 721 -2.67 -36.55 -5.38
C GLY A 721 -1.15 -36.39 -5.31
N VAL A 722 -0.40 -36.91 -6.28
CA VAL A 722 1.06 -36.74 -6.38
C VAL A 722 1.34 -35.48 -7.21
N PRO A 723 2.36 -34.67 -6.89
CA PRO A 723 2.82 -33.61 -7.77
C PRO A 723 3.12 -34.15 -9.17
N PHE A 724 2.52 -33.59 -10.23
CA PHE A 724 2.79 -34.03 -11.61
C PHE A 724 4.23 -33.71 -12.03
N VAL A 725 4.72 -32.52 -11.67
CA VAL A 725 6.12 -32.10 -11.78
C VAL A 725 6.55 -31.50 -10.44
N ASP A 726 7.34 -32.25 -9.69
CA ASP A 726 8.04 -31.79 -8.49
C ASP A 726 9.43 -31.20 -8.86
N THR A 727 10.19 -30.78 -7.85
CA THR A 727 11.52 -30.19 -8.04
C THR A 727 12.49 -31.12 -8.77
N GLN A 728 12.47 -32.43 -8.49
CA GLN A 728 13.40 -33.37 -9.11
C GLN A 728 12.97 -33.71 -10.55
N THR A 729 11.66 -33.85 -10.79
CA THR A 729 11.11 -33.98 -12.16
C THR A 729 11.43 -32.75 -13.00
N GLU A 730 11.34 -31.53 -12.43
CA GLU A 730 11.75 -30.31 -13.13
C GLU A 730 13.24 -30.31 -13.48
N ARG A 731 14.12 -30.69 -12.54
CA ARG A 731 15.57 -30.78 -12.81
C ARG A 731 15.85 -31.76 -13.94
N ARG A 732 15.22 -32.94 -13.91
CA ARG A 732 15.35 -33.96 -14.95
C ARG A 732 14.81 -33.45 -16.29
N LEU A 733 13.65 -32.80 -16.31
CA LEU A 733 13.04 -32.20 -17.50
C LEU A 733 13.98 -31.18 -18.17
N ARG A 734 14.56 -30.28 -17.37
CA ARG A 734 15.50 -29.26 -17.86
C ARG A 734 16.74 -29.87 -18.50
N ILE A 735 17.28 -30.96 -17.93
CA ILE A 735 18.44 -31.67 -18.47
C ILE A 735 18.08 -32.40 -19.77
N LEU A 736 16.95 -33.11 -19.81
CA LEU A 736 16.49 -33.83 -21.01
C LEU A 736 16.18 -32.89 -22.18
N ALA A 737 15.56 -31.74 -21.89
CA ALA A 737 15.18 -30.76 -22.90
C ALA A 737 16.39 -29.95 -23.41
N GLY A 738 17.45 -29.80 -22.62
CA GLY A 738 18.65 -29.04 -22.98
C GLY A 738 18.32 -27.60 -23.35
N GLY A 739 18.72 -27.18 -24.55
CA GLY A 739 18.46 -25.81 -25.07
C GLY A 739 16.99 -25.48 -25.37
N ARG A 740 16.07 -26.45 -25.25
CA ARG A 740 14.63 -26.26 -25.50
C ARG A 740 13.88 -25.61 -24.35
N VAL A 741 14.53 -25.43 -23.19
CA VAL A 741 13.96 -24.71 -22.05
C VAL A 741 14.66 -23.37 -21.89
N GLY A 742 13.90 -22.28 -21.94
CA GLY A 742 14.38 -20.91 -21.70
C GLY A 742 13.40 -20.14 -20.83
N MET A 743 13.89 -19.34 -19.88
CA MET A 743 13.05 -18.53 -18.97
C MET A 743 11.97 -19.31 -18.20
N GLY A 744 12.18 -20.62 -17.98
CA GLY A 744 11.18 -21.50 -17.34
C GLY A 744 10.05 -21.96 -18.26
N VAL A 745 10.18 -21.76 -19.57
CA VAL A 745 9.25 -22.22 -20.60
C VAL A 745 9.91 -23.31 -21.43
N LEU A 746 9.23 -24.45 -21.57
CA LEU A 746 9.58 -25.50 -22.51
C LEU A 746 9.00 -25.14 -23.87
N MET A 747 9.84 -25.06 -24.90
CA MET A 747 9.45 -24.76 -26.28
C MET A 747 9.91 -25.88 -27.20
N LEU A 748 8.96 -26.48 -27.92
CA LEU A 748 9.20 -27.51 -28.93
C LEU A 748 8.76 -26.97 -30.29
N ASP A 749 9.72 -26.64 -31.14
CA ASP A 749 9.46 -26.27 -32.52
C ASP A 749 9.44 -27.54 -33.39
N SER A 750 8.30 -27.78 -34.03
CA SER A 750 8.04 -28.99 -34.81
C SER A 750 7.96 -28.66 -36.29
N ASP A 751 8.98 -29.07 -37.04
CA ASP A 751 9.18 -28.78 -38.47
C ASP A 751 9.25 -30.04 -39.35
N LYS A 752 8.88 -31.20 -38.80
CA LYS A 752 9.15 -32.52 -39.40
C LYS A 752 8.31 -32.77 -40.66
N TYR A 753 7.03 -32.42 -40.62
CA TYR A 753 6.05 -32.68 -41.68
C TYR A 753 5.70 -31.40 -42.43
N GLU A 754 5.18 -31.53 -43.65
CA GLU A 754 4.80 -30.39 -44.49
C GLU A 754 3.59 -29.62 -43.96
N ASP A 755 2.67 -30.33 -43.30
CA ASP A 755 1.42 -29.77 -42.82
C ASP A 755 1.46 -29.48 -41.32
N GLN A 756 0.90 -28.34 -40.94
CA GLN A 756 0.88 -27.88 -39.54
C GLN A 756 0.12 -28.85 -38.62
N ALA A 757 -0.93 -29.52 -39.13
CA ALA A 757 -1.70 -30.50 -38.35
C ALA A 757 -0.84 -31.70 -37.90
N ASP A 758 0.04 -32.18 -38.79
CA ASP A 758 0.94 -33.29 -38.50
C ASP A 758 2.05 -32.86 -37.54
N ASN A 759 2.56 -31.62 -37.70
CA ASN A 759 3.54 -31.06 -36.77
C ASN A 759 2.97 -30.79 -35.38
N MET A 760 1.69 -30.41 -35.27
CA MET A 760 0.99 -30.32 -33.99
C MET A 760 0.89 -31.70 -33.31
N THR A 761 0.55 -32.74 -34.07
CA THR A 761 0.48 -34.12 -33.57
C THR A 761 1.86 -34.63 -33.13
N PHE A 762 2.89 -34.41 -33.95
CA PHE A 762 4.26 -34.78 -33.64
C PHE A 762 4.80 -34.08 -32.40
N GLY A 763 4.60 -32.76 -32.32
CA GLY A 763 5.03 -31.98 -31.17
C GLY A 763 4.32 -32.39 -29.88
N SER A 764 3.03 -32.70 -29.95
CA SER A 764 2.25 -33.18 -28.79
C SER A 764 2.75 -34.54 -28.29
N LEU A 765 3.09 -35.44 -29.22
CA LEU A 765 3.69 -36.75 -28.90
C LEU A 765 5.08 -36.59 -28.27
N LYS A 766 5.91 -35.68 -28.78
CA LYS A 766 7.24 -35.41 -28.20
C LYS A 766 7.15 -34.73 -26.84
N LEU A 767 6.16 -33.88 -26.61
CA LEU A 767 5.91 -33.28 -25.31
C LEU A 767 5.53 -34.35 -24.29
N SER A 768 4.60 -35.25 -24.60
CA SER A 768 4.18 -36.31 -23.68
C SER A 768 5.30 -37.32 -23.43
N GLU A 769 6.09 -37.69 -24.45
CA GLU A 769 7.28 -38.54 -24.31
C GLU A 769 8.33 -37.93 -23.37
N LEU A 770 8.61 -36.63 -23.54
CA LEU A 770 9.57 -35.91 -22.71
C LEU A 770 9.09 -35.82 -21.24
N LEU A 771 7.80 -35.55 -21.02
CA LEU A 771 7.22 -35.53 -19.68
C LEU A 771 7.22 -36.93 -19.04
N ALA A 772 6.94 -37.97 -19.81
CA ALA A 772 7.00 -39.35 -19.32
C ALA A 772 8.41 -39.74 -18.86
N ASP A 773 9.47 -39.36 -19.60
CA ASP A 773 10.84 -39.63 -19.16
C ASP A 773 11.27 -38.75 -17.99
N ALA A 774 10.83 -37.49 -17.95
CA ALA A 774 11.09 -36.60 -16.81
C ALA A 774 10.45 -37.11 -15.52
N ARG A 775 9.23 -37.65 -15.56
CA ARG A 775 8.52 -38.19 -14.39
C ARG A 775 9.18 -39.41 -13.76
N LYS A 776 10.16 -40.06 -14.43
CA LYS A 776 10.96 -41.13 -13.81
C LYS A 776 11.66 -40.70 -12.52
N ALA A 777 11.90 -39.40 -12.32
CA ALA A 777 12.44 -38.86 -11.07
C ALA A 777 11.55 -39.15 -9.84
N GLN A 778 10.27 -39.45 -10.03
CA GLN A 778 9.32 -39.79 -8.97
C GLN A 778 9.38 -41.27 -8.56
N LEU A 779 10.07 -42.11 -9.31
CA LEU A 779 10.18 -43.55 -9.03
C LEU A 779 11.17 -43.85 -7.91
N GLY A 780 12.19 -43.01 -7.73
CA GLY A 780 13.25 -43.21 -6.74
C GLY A 780 14.41 -42.25 -6.93
N GLU A 781 15.27 -42.16 -5.90
CA GLU A 781 16.44 -41.29 -5.90
C GLU A 781 17.48 -41.69 -6.97
N GLU A 782 17.48 -42.94 -7.45
CA GLU A 782 18.39 -43.38 -8.51
C GLU A 782 18.16 -42.64 -9.84
N TYR A 783 16.97 -42.06 -10.04
CA TYR A 783 16.64 -41.27 -11.24
C TYR A 783 16.89 -39.78 -11.04
N TRP A 784 17.26 -39.36 -9.83
CA TRP A 784 17.54 -37.96 -9.55
C TRP A 784 18.84 -37.55 -10.23
N PRO A 785 18.82 -36.53 -11.10
CA PRO A 785 20.02 -36.12 -11.78
C PRO A 785 21.07 -35.65 -10.76
N SER A 786 22.30 -36.15 -10.91
CA SER A 786 23.42 -35.74 -10.07
C SER A 786 23.68 -34.24 -10.19
N VAL A 787 24.19 -33.62 -9.12
CA VAL A 787 24.61 -32.22 -9.14
C VAL A 787 26.06 -32.16 -9.61
N GLU A 788 26.31 -31.44 -10.71
CA GLU A 788 27.67 -31.22 -11.23
C GLU A 788 28.44 -30.23 -10.35
N LEU A 789 29.06 -30.76 -9.29
CA LEU A 789 29.89 -29.98 -8.39
C LEU A 789 31.24 -29.68 -9.04
N LYS A 790 31.61 -28.40 -9.08
CA LYS A 790 32.97 -27.98 -9.44
C LYS A 790 33.91 -28.24 -8.26
N VAL A 791 34.33 -29.50 -8.11
CA VAL A 791 35.29 -29.90 -7.09
C VAL A 791 36.67 -29.35 -7.44
N ARG A 792 37.24 -28.52 -6.54
CA ARG A 792 38.57 -27.95 -6.73
C ARG A 792 39.59 -29.08 -6.87
N LYS A 793 40.55 -28.92 -7.78
CA LYS A 793 41.76 -29.77 -7.78
C LYS A 793 42.44 -29.70 -6.40
N PRO A 794 43.20 -30.73 -6.01
CA PRO A 794 43.91 -30.75 -4.72
C PRO A 794 44.63 -29.43 -4.48
N SER A 795 44.48 -28.91 -3.26
CA SER A 795 44.97 -27.59 -2.87
C SER A 795 46.50 -27.52 -2.96
N GLY A 796 47.06 -26.31 -2.89
CA GLY A 796 48.53 -26.16 -2.82
C GLY A 796 49.15 -26.93 -1.64
N GLN A 797 48.43 -27.02 -0.52
CA GLN A 797 48.84 -27.82 0.65
C GLN A 797 48.85 -29.32 0.32
N SER A 798 47.78 -29.85 -0.29
CA SER A 798 47.74 -31.25 -0.72
C SER A 798 48.81 -31.56 -1.80
N LYS A 799 49.09 -30.60 -2.69
CA LYS A 799 50.14 -30.72 -3.70
C LYS A 799 51.55 -30.65 -3.12
N ALA A 800 51.76 -29.99 -1.98
CA ALA A 800 53.06 -30.01 -1.30
C ALA A 800 53.48 -31.44 -0.93
N HIS A 801 52.53 -32.27 -0.51
CA HIS A 801 52.76 -33.69 -0.23
C HIS A 801 53.14 -34.52 -1.47
N TYR A 802 52.91 -34.02 -2.70
CA TYR A 802 53.32 -34.74 -3.92
C TYR A 802 54.83 -34.87 -4.03
N SER A 803 55.58 -33.91 -3.48
CA SER A 803 57.05 -33.97 -3.41
C SER A 803 57.57 -35.00 -2.41
N LEU A 804 56.71 -35.48 -1.50
CA LEU A 804 57.05 -36.42 -0.43
C LEU A 804 56.51 -37.84 -0.71
N ILE A 805 55.82 -38.05 -1.84
CA ILE A 805 55.37 -39.39 -2.23
C ILE A 805 56.60 -40.26 -2.44
N ASP A 806 56.67 -41.40 -1.74
CA ASP A 806 57.78 -42.36 -1.80
C ASP A 806 59.15 -41.79 -1.37
N HIS A 807 59.19 -40.79 -0.49
CA HIS A 807 60.42 -40.12 -0.08
C HIS A 807 61.56 -41.09 0.30
N ASP A 808 61.33 -42.00 1.25
CA ASP A 808 62.36 -42.94 1.73
C ASP A 808 62.89 -43.87 0.62
N ARG A 809 61.99 -44.34 -0.25
CA ARG A 809 62.33 -45.20 -1.39
C ARG A 809 63.11 -44.42 -2.45
N ILE A 810 62.68 -43.20 -2.76
CA ILE A 810 63.34 -42.32 -3.72
C ILE A 810 64.72 -41.92 -3.21
N GLU A 811 64.87 -41.59 -1.92
CA GLU A 811 66.17 -41.29 -1.35
C GLU A 811 67.13 -42.48 -1.45
N LYS A 812 66.69 -43.68 -1.05
CA LYS A 812 67.51 -44.89 -1.17
C LYS A 812 67.91 -45.18 -2.63
N ARG A 813 66.94 -45.12 -3.56
CA ARG A 813 67.19 -45.35 -4.98
C ARG A 813 68.06 -44.26 -5.61
N SER A 814 67.96 -43.01 -5.14
CA SER A 814 68.78 -41.90 -5.63
C SER A 814 70.25 -42.09 -5.30
N ARG A 815 70.60 -42.72 -4.17
CA ARG A 815 71.99 -43.08 -3.83
C ARG A 815 72.55 -44.14 -4.78
N GLU A 816 71.77 -45.19 -5.04
CA GLU A 816 72.14 -46.23 -6.02
C GLU A 816 72.32 -45.64 -7.43
N LEU A 817 71.42 -44.73 -7.83
CA LEU A 817 71.53 -44.04 -9.12
C LEU A 817 72.70 -43.07 -9.17
N TYR A 818 73.05 -42.43 -8.06
CA TYR A 818 74.23 -41.56 -7.96
C TYR A 818 75.52 -42.35 -8.10
N GLU A 819 75.61 -43.54 -7.51
CA GLU A 819 76.72 -44.47 -7.73
C GLU A 819 76.82 -44.86 -9.22
N LYS A 820 75.69 -45.20 -9.85
CA LYS A 820 75.61 -45.51 -11.28
C LYS A 820 76.04 -44.30 -12.15
N TYR A 821 75.65 -43.08 -11.77
CA TYR A 821 76.09 -41.84 -12.42
C TYR A 821 77.59 -41.65 -12.29
N ARG A 822 78.16 -41.84 -11.09
CA ARG A 822 79.59 -41.69 -10.83
C ARG A 822 80.43 -42.60 -11.73
N GLU A 823 79.98 -43.84 -11.94
CA GLU A 823 80.65 -44.77 -12.85
C GLU A 823 80.45 -44.41 -14.33
N ALA A 824 79.24 -43.98 -14.73
CA ALA A 824 78.97 -43.54 -16.10
C ALA A 824 79.75 -42.26 -16.48
N LYS A 825 79.89 -41.32 -15.55
CA LYS A 825 80.57 -40.01 -15.77
C LYS A 825 82.08 -40.14 -15.97
N LYS A 826 82.68 -41.23 -15.50
CA LYS A 826 84.08 -41.57 -15.82
C LYS A 826 84.23 -41.98 -17.29
N LYS A 827 83.18 -42.56 -17.89
CA LYS A 827 83.18 -43.09 -19.25
C LYS A 827 82.72 -42.07 -20.27
N SER A 828 81.80 -41.17 -19.90
CA SER A 828 81.29 -40.12 -20.78
C SER A 828 81.27 -38.75 -20.09
N LEU A 829 81.55 -37.69 -20.85
CA LEU A 829 81.50 -36.31 -20.36
C LEU A 829 80.08 -35.86 -19.97
N PHE A 830 79.04 -36.47 -20.51
CA PHE A 830 77.65 -36.20 -20.16
C PHE A 830 76.91 -37.52 -19.93
N VAL A 831 76.21 -37.63 -18.80
CA VAL A 831 75.41 -38.81 -18.43
C VAL A 831 73.97 -38.38 -18.43
N THR A 832 73.16 -39.02 -19.27
CA THR A 832 71.75 -38.68 -19.41
C THR A 832 70.91 -39.39 -18.35
N PRO A 833 69.71 -38.87 -18.00
CA PRO A 833 68.75 -39.60 -17.17
C PRO A 833 68.39 -40.98 -17.74
N MET A 834 68.48 -41.16 -19.07
CA MET A 834 68.25 -42.44 -19.78
C MET A 834 69.27 -43.51 -19.41
N ASP A 835 70.49 -43.11 -19.06
CA ASP A 835 71.54 -44.02 -18.62
C ASP A 835 71.42 -44.33 -17.12
N MET A 836 70.64 -43.53 -16.40
CA MET A 836 70.39 -43.68 -14.97
C MET A 836 69.10 -44.45 -14.71
N TRP A 837 67.97 -43.74 -14.72
CA TRP A 837 66.68 -44.19 -14.19
C TRP A 837 65.53 -44.07 -15.17
N LEU A 838 65.70 -43.33 -16.27
CA LEU A 838 64.70 -43.20 -17.31
C LEU A 838 64.84 -44.38 -18.28
N GLU A 839 63.99 -45.38 -18.12
CA GLU A 839 63.99 -46.53 -19.02
C GLU A 839 63.34 -46.17 -20.35
N VAL A 840 64.16 -46.02 -21.39
CA VAL A 840 63.69 -45.89 -22.77
C VAL A 840 63.86 -47.24 -23.45
N LYS A 841 62.74 -47.89 -23.75
CA LYS A 841 62.73 -49.15 -24.50
C LYS A 841 63.11 -48.88 -25.96
N GLY A 842 64.39 -49.03 -26.28
CA GLY A 842 64.90 -48.84 -27.64
C GLY A 842 64.73 -50.09 -28.51
N VAL A 843 63.90 -50.00 -29.55
CA VAL A 843 64.13 -50.73 -30.82
C VAL A 843 64.66 -49.78 -31.90
N GLN A 844 64.54 -48.46 -31.71
CA GLN A 844 65.19 -47.47 -32.56
C GLN A 844 66.05 -46.56 -31.68
N VAL A 845 67.33 -46.41 -32.06
CA VAL A 845 68.35 -45.56 -31.43
C VAL A 845 69.04 -46.12 -30.17
N ARG A 846 69.61 -47.32 -30.28
CA ARG A 846 70.95 -47.66 -29.73
C ARG A 846 71.65 -48.65 -30.66
N LYS A 847 72.15 -48.18 -31.81
CA LYS A 847 73.37 -48.78 -32.35
C LYS A 847 74.50 -48.24 -31.47
N ALA A 848 74.80 -48.99 -30.40
CA ALA A 848 76.09 -48.89 -29.77
C ALA A 848 77.15 -49.13 -30.87
N SER A 849 77.87 -48.07 -31.21
CA SER A 849 79.31 -48.02 -31.50
C SER A 849 80.05 -49.18 -32.20
N ASP A 850 79.39 -50.07 -32.96
CA ASP A 850 80.07 -51.20 -33.63
C ASP A 850 80.01 -51.13 -35.17
N GLY A 851 79.60 -50.01 -35.77
CA GLY A 851 79.46 -49.92 -37.24
C GLY A 851 79.42 -48.53 -37.85
N ALA A 852 80.18 -47.56 -37.33
CA ALA A 852 80.43 -46.29 -38.01
C ALA A 852 81.91 -46.20 -38.39
N ASP A 853 82.21 -45.81 -39.63
CA ASP A 853 83.59 -45.47 -40.01
C ASP A 853 84.02 -44.15 -39.36
N ALA A 854 85.31 -43.83 -39.46
CA ALA A 854 85.94 -42.72 -38.75
C ALA A 854 85.36 -41.32 -39.08
N HIS A 855 84.44 -41.20 -40.05
CA HIS A 855 83.80 -39.94 -40.44
C HIS A 855 82.26 -39.95 -40.38
N GLY A 856 81.64 -41.03 -39.90
CA GLY A 856 80.28 -40.97 -39.33
C GLY A 856 79.10 -40.99 -40.31
N TYR A 857 79.24 -41.60 -41.50
CA TYR A 857 78.12 -41.77 -42.44
C TYR A 857 77.57 -43.21 -42.44
N THR A 858 76.24 -43.37 -42.60
CA THR A 858 75.56 -44.67 -42.67
C THR A 858 74.80 -44.86 -43.98
N VAL A 859 74.73 -46.12 -44.44
CA VAL A 859 74.30 -46.57 -45.79
C VAL A 859 72.91 -46.09 -46.24
N ASP A 860 71.99 -45.75 -45.32
CA ASP A 860 70.66 -45.21 -45.69
C ASP A 860 70.73 -43.79 -46.30
N ALA A 861 71.81 -43.04 -46.08
CA ALA A 861 72.01 -41.73 -46.71
C ALA A 861 72.35 -41.82 -48.22
N LEU A 862 72.69 -43.01 -48.73
CA LEU A 862 72.95 -43.25 -50.16
C LEU A 862 71.71 -43.73 -50.91
N GLN A 863 70.67 -44.20 -50.22
CA GLN A 863 69.47 -44.76 -50.86
C GLN A 863 68.42 -43.68 -51.15
N ASP A 864 68.32 -42.65 -50.30
CA ASP A 864 67.47 -41.46 -50.56
C ASP A 864 68.01 -40.56 -51.69
N ALA A 865 69.26 -40.73 -52.13
CA ALA A 865 69.88 -39.99 -53.24
C ALA A 865 69.68 -40.65 -54.62
N LEU A 866 69.16 -41.88 -54.68
CA LEU A 866 68.94 -42.65 -55.91
C LEU A 866 67.47 -42.69 -56.38
N ASP A 867 66.52 -42.37 -55.50
CA ASP A 867 65.08 -42.39 -55.81
C ASP A 867 64.52 -41.04 -56.33
N SER A 868 65.36 -40.04 -56.62
CA SER A 868 64.93 -38.72 -57.09
C SER A 868 64.88 -38.51 -58.61
N ASP A 869 65.25 -39.50 -59.44
CA ASP A 869 65.40 -39.32 -60.90
C ASP A 869 64.25 -39.88 -61.78
N ASP A 870 63.22 -40.55 -61.23
CA ASP A 870 62.10 -41.11 -62.03
C ASP A 870 60.84 -40.22 -62.09
N ALA A 871 61.00 -38.91 -61.89
CA ALA A 871 59.97 -37.90 -62.13
C ALA A 871 60.01 -37.34 -63.56
N GLU A 872 59.98 -38.18 -64.61
CA GLU A 872 59.73 -37.74 -65.99
C GLU A 872 59.14 -38.86 -66.88
N LYS A 873 57.85 -39.20 -66.64
CA LYS A 873 56.81 -39.59 -67.64
C LYS A 873 55.67 -40.41 -67.00
N ARG A 874 54.64 -39.73 -66.49
CA ARG A 874 53.21 -39.91 -66.84
C ARG A 874 52.31 -39.11 -65.92
#